data_AF-A0A3D2J9H7-F1
#
_entry.id   AF-A0A3D2J9H7-F1
#
_cell.length_a   1.000
_cell.length_b   1.000
_cell.length_c   1.000
_cell.angle_alpha   90.00
_cell.angle_beta   90.00
_cell.angle_gamma   90.00
#
_symmetry.space_group_name_H-M   'P 1'
#
loop_
_entity.id
_entity.type
_entity.pdbx_description
1 polymer ?
#
loop_
_entity_poly.entity_id
_entity_poly.type
_entity_poly.pdbx_seq_one_letter_code
_entity_poly.pdbx_strand_id
1 'polypeptide(L)'
;MSDFTPDTDELVSDTTPMIPASDEHSSEYSDVQETPQTITNANDILHAIDNHADIPDREAAREPVTSPGTVEHEDNEEDEGDEENKEGEKPHEAQELQTELALPITPLPSIEPVAPEKSRQKRKPLALALLIVLLVGVLTPLVAGAIYGIEGYSTYRLLKNDATNGVQHLLNIKNLLSSKSNTKSSSSTATTSVTAKLMNARTLADIRSELSAAHEDFTQVNSLIDHSSIIHMVTQYSGKYRVEVQSARAASQIGVDVTDMGQILLSTAQVLLPKLQGPLLDTSNKPLVTSSDLTLIGNTIDEMLPYINDIEQQSHHMSLDSLPLSVHEREQLSQYLPLVPQLQAALIQGKSLMSAVGWMLGVNSPRTFLVQTMDRAELRATGGFTGQYGELHVSGGRVAPFSLRDISLIEYANNSPTTNNLPPLTYRSWWPFANWGLRDSNLSADFPTSAQISIQQYKQETHTQVDGVILFTPFLIEQVLQVTGPIYIPLYKETITAQNMESRLHYYQLDNAGIKKQIELQGKDTSTSQRKAFTSLVAHTLMDTLRHASVTTLLALGRQMVHALQTKDLQVYFANSQLEALLVKYNDAAQINTSMAHDGLYVVQTNVSASKASQYVRTVLHDTVTLNSNGGATHVMQIRLEYNELGFVYGYDTYRDYVRVYVPPTSKLLWGNGFDTGQPLCGGYYSTCPQQNVYKGRELVCPSGLYEPGAAAPSPIDPNGANYLPLDKLGGPTNTSSDTPGRAMFAGYAVIPKNCTLTLTLSWYVPPMGHVPYDLLVQRQAGTFPELNLTILPTPENCGDLKTQGLYVDRVLGEDTSFALSVTTHAGKT
;
A
#
# COMPACT_ATOMS: atom_id res chain seq x y z
N MET A 1 62.12 7.77 -10.01
CA MET A 1 62.03 6.65 -9.05
C MET A 1 60.72 5.94 -9.37
N SER A 2 60.66 5.24 -10.51
CA SER A 2 61.14 3.87 -10.78
C SER A 2 60.05 2.85 -10.44
N ASP A 3 59.60 1.93 -11.30
CA ASP A 3 59.87 1.67 -12.72
C ASP A 3 59.04 0.43 -13.16
N PHE A 4 58.84 0.29 -14.47
CA PHE A 4 58.68 -0.94 -15.29
C PHE A 4 57.47 -1.90 -15.20
N THR A 5 56.74 -1.96 -16.33
CA THR A 5 56.12 -3.13 -17.00
C THR A 5 57.17 -3.93 -17.83
N PRO A 6 56.79 -4.92 -18.66
CA PRO A 6 56.49 -6.34 -18.41
C PRO A 6 57.54 -7.28 -19.08
N ASP A 7 57.43 -8.60 -18.92
CA ASP A 7 58.21 -9.58 -19.69
C ASP A 7 57.32 -10.64 -20.37
N THR A 8 57.72 -10.98 -21.59
CA THR A 8 57.15 -11.97 -22.53
C THR A 8 58.16 -13.09 -22.81
N ASP A 9 57.63 -14.17 -23.41
CA ASP A 9 58.27 -15.25 -24.19
C ASP A 9 58.76 -16.53 -23.47
N GLU A 10 58.17 -17.68 -23.84
CA GLU A 10 58.85 -18.65 -24.73
C GLU A 10 57.90 -19.71 -25.33
N LEU A 11 58.22 -20.09 -26.58
CA LEU A 11 57.58 -21.02 -27.53
C LEU A 11 57.94 -22.50 -27.29
N VAL A 12 57.11 -23.46 -27.76
CA VAL A 12 57.52 -24.60 -28.64
C VAL A 12 56.34 -25.07 -29.51
N SER A 13 56.64 -25.35 -30.78
CA SER A 13 55.83 -25.76 -31.94
C SER A 13 55.65 -27.28 -32.13
N ASP A 14 54.62 -27.68 -32.89
CA ASP A 14 54.65 -28.63 -34.06
C ASP A 14 53.23 -29.16 -34.39
N THR A 15 52.78 -29.52 -35.60
CA THR A 15 53.09 -29.34 -37.03
C THR A 15 51.87 -29.92 -37.79
N THR A 16 51.50 -29.36 -38.94
CA THR A 16 50.43 -29.80 -39.87
C THR A 16 50.88 -30.97 -40.77
N PRO A 17 49.99 -31.70 -41.50
CA PRO A 17 49.67 -31.29 -42.88
C PRO A 17 48.28 -31.71 -43.45
N MET A 18 47.97 -31.11 -44.61
CA MET A 18 46.78 -31.22 -45.48
C MET A 18 46.92 -32.30 -46.60
N ILE A 19 45.78 -32.94 -46.96
CA ILE A 19 45.20 -33.25 -48.32
C ILE A 19 45.90 -34.34 -49.20
N PRO A 20 45.19 -35.34 -49.81
CA PRO A 20 44.47 -35.18 -51.10
C PRO A 20 43.13 -35.93 -51.30
N ALA A 21 42.41 -35.46 -52.33
CA ALA A 21 41.13 -35.88 -52.88
C ALA A 21 41.23 -37.08 -53.86
N SER A 22 40.10 -37.78 -54.09
CA SER A 22 39.73 -38.39 -55.39
C SER A 22 38.31 -39.01 -55.39
N ASP A 23 37.43 -38.37 -56.17
CA ASP A 23 36.59 -38.88 -57.28
C ASP A 23 35.43 -39.91 -57.14
N GLU A 24 34.24 -39.37 -57.45
CA GLU A 24 33.27 -39.72 -58.54
C GLU A 24 32.42 -41.01 -58.54
N HIS A 25 31.08 -40.82 -58.48
CA HIS A 25 30.04 -41.15 -59.51
C HIS A 25 28.63 -41.02 -58.85
N SER A 26 27.76 -40.04 -59.12
CA SER A 26 27.01 -39.61 -60.33
C SER A 26 25.53 -40.09 -60.37
N SER A 27 24.62 -39.12 -60.39
CA SER A 27 23.29 -39.02 -61.08
C SER A 27 22.29 -38.20 -60.23
N GLU A 28 22.18 -36.89 -60.49
CA GLU A 28 21.13 -36.22 -61.28
C GLU A 28 19.77 -36.09 -60.57
N TYR A 29 19.41 -34.87 -60.14
CA TYR A 29 18.27 -34.10 -60.70
C TYR A 29 18.15 -32.69 -60.09
N SER A 30 18.32 -31.68 -60.98
CA SER A 30 17.76 -30.30 -61.00
C SER A 30 17.83 -29.36 -59.78
N ASP A 31 18.56 -28.26 -60.01
CA ASP A 31 18.48 -26.96 -59.31
C ASP A 31 17.04 -26.40 -59.22
N VAL A 32 16.64 -26.05 -58.00
CA VAL A 32 15.71 -24.94 -57.72
C VAL A 32 16.40 -24.05 -56.69
N GLN A 33 16.73 -22.83 -57.08
CA GLN A 33 17.13 -21.77 -56.14
C GLN A 33 15.95 -21.47 -55.21
N GLU A 34 16.02 -21.91 -53.96
CA GLU A 34 15.19 -21.38 -52.88
C GLU A 34 15.89 -20.19 -52.24
N THR A 35 15.38 -19.00 -52.48
CA THR A 35 15.63 -17.82 -51.66
C THR A 35 14.90 -17.98 -50.31
N PRO A 36 15.54 -17.71 -49.16
CA PRO A 36 14.81 -17.59 -47.89
C PRO A 36 13.94 -16.34 -47.97
N GLN A 37 12.61 -16.49 -47.96
CA GLN A 37 11.72 -15.35 -47.77
C GLN A 37 11.76 -14.92 -46.30
N THR A 38 12.54 -13.89 -46.03
CA THR A 38 12.55 -13.14 -44.77
C THR A 38 11.28 -12.28 -44.71
N ILE A 39 10.34 -12.62 -43.82
CA ILE A 39 9.18 -11.77 -43.53
C ILE A 39 9.69 -10.52 -42.80
N THR A 40 9.63 -9.38 -43.47
CA THR A 40 10.25 -8.12 -43.03
C THR A 40 9.23 -7.00 -42.80
N ASN A 41 7.91 -7.29 -42.79
CA ASN A 41 6.89 -6.25 -42.66
C ASN A 41 5.69 -6.66 -41.79
N ALA A 42 5.17 -5.72 -41.00
CA ALA A 42 4.05 -5.92 -40.07
C ALA A 42 2.71 -6.24 -40.78
N ASN A 43 2.59 -5.91 -42.07
CA ASN A 43 1.40 -6.22 -42.87
C ASN A 43 1.28 -7.72 -43.20
N ASP A 44 2.38 -8.48 -43.23
CA ASP A 44 2.35 -9.90 -43.58
C ASP A 44 1.85 -10.77 -42.42
N ILE A 45 2.09 -10.33 -41.18
CA ILE A 45 1.60 -11.01 -39.96
C ILE A 45 0.09 -10.82 -39.79
N LEU A 46 -0.44 -9.64 -40.16
CA LEU A 46 -1.89 -9.37 -40.13
C LEU A 46 -2.64 -10.15 -41.23
N HIS A 47 -2.06 -10.29 -42.43
CA HIS A 47 -2.68 -11.08 -43.50
C HIS A 47 -2.69 -12.60 -43.22
N ALA A 48 -1.73 -13.12 -42.46
CA ALA A 48 -1.73 -14.53 -42.05
C ALA A 48 -2.83 -14.85 -41.01
N ILE A 49 -3.20 -13.86 -40.18
CA ILE A 49 -4.21 -14.03 -39.12
C ILE A 49 -5.65 -13.89 -39.67
N ASP A 50 -5.87 -13.08 -40.71
CA ASP A 50 -7.20 -12.89 -41.32
C ASP A 50 -7.75 -14.11 -42.08
N ASN A 51 -6.90 -15.06 -42.49
CA ASN A 51 -7.31 -16.18 -43.36
C ASN A 51 -7.85 -17.43 -42.63
N HIS A 52 -8.04 -17.40 -41.31
CA HIS A 52 -8.47 -18.58 -40.54
C HIS A 52 -9.85 -18.50 -39.84
N ALA A 53 -10.67 -17.50 -40.17
CA ALA A 53 -12.04 -17.43 -39.67
C ALA A 53 -13.06 -17.81 -40.76
N ASP A 54 -13.28 -19.10 -40.98
CA ASP A 54 -14.45 -19.57 -41.73
C ASP A 54 -15.05 -20.83 -41.06
N ILE A 55 -15.97 -20.63 -40.13
CA ILE A 55 -16.86 -21.68 -39.57
C ILE A 55 -18.27 -21.06 -39.42
N PRO A 56 -19.35 -21.72 -39.91
CA PRO A 56 -20.65 -21.08 -40.07
C PRO A 56 -21.51 -20.99 -38.80
N ASP A 57 -22.25 -19.89 -38.71
CA ASP A 57 -23.21 -19.53 -37.66
C ASP A 57 -24.26 -20.61 -37.34
N ARG A 58 -24.53 -20.82 -36.05
CA ARG A 58 -25.77 -21.44 -35.55
C ARG A 58 -26.52 -20.46 -34.65
N GLU A 59 -27.67 -20.01 -35.13
CA GLU A 59 -28.66 -19.22 -34.39
C GLU A 59 -29.15 -19.96 -33.13
N ALA A 60 -29.10 -19.29 -31.99
CA ALA A 60 -29.80 -19.69 -30.77
C ALA A 60 -30.96 -18.72 -30.49
N ALA A 61 -32.17 -19.26 -30.53
CA ALA A 61 -33.42 -18.58 -30.22
C ALA A 61 -33.47 -18.09 -28.76
N ARG A 62 -33.90 -16.85 -28.55
CA ARG A 62 -34.29 -16.29 -27.25
C ARG A 62 -35.81 -16.37 -27.12
N GLU A 63 -36.30 -17.01 -26.07
CA GLU A 63 -37.65 -16.78 -25.55
C GLU A 63 -37.60 -15.91 -24.27
N PRO A 64 -38.58 -15.03 -24.03
CA PRO A 64 -38.60 -14.13 -22.88
C PRO A 64 -39.40 -14.72 -21.71
N VAL A 65 -38.86 -14.60 -20.49
CA VAL A 65 -39.61 -14.89 -19.27
C VAL A 65 -40.40 -13.65 -18.86
N THR A 66 -41.70 -13.84 -18.75
CA THR A 66 -42.74 -12.92 -18.30
C THR A 66 -42.88 -12.96 -16.78
N SER A 67 -43.07 -11.79 -16.15
CA SER A 67 -43.68 -11.68 -14.82
C SER A 67 -45.21 -11.77 -14.94
N PRO A 68 -45.89 -12.23 -13.86
CA PRO A 68 -46.96 -11.38 -13.34
C PRO A 68 -47.08 -11.37 -11.80
N GLY A 69 -47.23 -10.14 -11.26
CA GLY A 69 -48.38 -9.65 -10.49
C GLY A 69 -48.99 -10.46 -9.33
N THR A 70 -48.89 -9.87 -8.13
CA THR A 70 -49.97 -9.45 -7.19
C THR A 70 -51.13 -10.40 -6.85
N VAL A 71 -51.47 -10.51 -5.54
CA VAL A 71 -52.72 -9.99 -4.90
C VAL A 71 -52.87 -10.50 -3.44
N GLU A 72 -52.99 -9.52 -2.52
CA GLU A 72 -53.93 -9.29 -1.38
C GLU A 72 -54.31 -10.29 -0.27
N HIS A 73 -54.73 -9.62 0.83
CA HIS A 73 -55.62 -9.97 1.97
C HIS A 73 -54.92 -10.40 3.27
N GLU A 74 -55.35 -10.01 4.49
CA GLU A 74 -56.37 -9.09 5.03
C GLU A 74 -56.16 -8.98 6.57
N ASP A 75 -56.56 -7.83 7.14
CA ASP A 75 -57.31 -7.58 8.38
C ASP A 75 -56.94 -8.16 9.77
N ASN A 76 -56.91 -7.27 10.78
CA ASN A 76 -57.82 -7.20 11.96
C ASN A 76 -57.31 -6.09 12.92
N GLU A 77 -58.06 -5.01 13.18
CA GLU A 77 -59.16 -4.86 14.19
C GLU A 77 -58.65 -5.07 15.62
N GLU A 78 -58.62 -4.09 16.53
CA GLU A 78 -59.69 -3.44 17.35
C GLU A 78 -59.13 -3.46 18.81
N ASP A 79 -59.63 -2.83 19.87
CA ASP A 79 -60.22 -1.54 20.21
C ASP A 79 -60.24 -1.51 21.78
N GLU A 80 -60.32 -0.32 22.39
CA GLU A 80 -60.85 0.04 23.73
C GLU A 80 -60.49 -0.67 25.08
N GLY A 81 -60.41 0.15 26.16
CA GLY A 81 -61.15 -0.13 27.42
C GLY A 81 -60.44 -0.20 28.80
N ASP A 82 -60.40 0.93 29.51
CA ASP A 82 -60.80 1.24 30.91
C ASP A 82 -60.32 0.52 32.22
N GLU A 83 -59.96 1.40 33.17
CA GLU A 83 -60.26 1.53 34.63
C GLU A 83 -60.04 0.43 35.71
N GLU A 84 -59.19 0.80 36.70
CA GLU A 84 -59.36 0.90 38.17
C GLU A 84 -59.85 -0.26 39.12
N ASN A 85 -59.22 -0.27 40.32
CA ASN A 85 -59.62 -0.83 41.65
C ASN A 85 -59.46 -2.36 41.92
N LYS A 86 -59.17 -2.89 43.12
CA LYS A 86 -58.64 -2.49 44.45
C LYS A 86 -58.54 -3.76 45.35
N GLU A 87 -57.83 -3.65 46.48
CA GLU A 87 -57.87 -4.49 47.73
C GLU A 87 -57.23 -5.91 47.69
N GLY A 88 -56.48 -6.39 48.69
CA GLY A 88 -56.07 -5.89 50.01
C GLY A 88 -55.87 -7.07 50.98
N GLU A 89 -54.83 -7.05 51.83
CA GLU A 89 -54.90 -7.69 53.17
C GLU A 89 -53.78 -7.18 54.13
N LYS A 90 -54.20 -6.92 55.37
CA LYS A 90 -53.52 -6.58 56.65
C LYS A 90 -54.07 -7.61 57.69
N PRO A 91 -53.87 -7.59 59.05
CA PRO A 91 -53.21 -6.63 59.98
C PRO A 91 -52.40 -7.26 61.18
N HIS A 92 -51.80 -6.40 62.04
CA HIS A 92 -51.94 -6.29 63.53
C HIS A 92 -50.76 -5.43 64.11
N GLU A 93 -50.98 -4.24 64.71
CA GLU A 93 -51.12 -3.88 66.16
C GLU A 93 -49.81 -4.00 67.00
N ALA A 94 -49.39 -3.15 67.96
CA ALA A 94 -49.93 -1.96 68.66
C ALA A 94 -48.83 -1.21 69.48
N GLN A 95 -49.13 0.05 69.87
CA GLN A 95 -48.85 0.80 71.14
C GLN A 95 -47.44 1.32 71.63
N GLU A 96 -47.35 2.67 71.69
CA GLU A 96 -47.15 3.59 72.85
C GLU A 96 -46.03 3.52 73.95
N LEU A 97 -45.63 4.74 74.38
CA LEU A 97 -45.16 5.26 75.69
C LEU A 97 -43.65 5.34 76.11
N GLN A 98 -43.15 6.59 76.21
CA GLN A 98 -42.67 7.34 77.41
C GLN A 98 -41.64 6.79 78.46
N THR A 99 -40.59 7.62 78.67
CA THR A 99 -40.06 8.13 79.98
C THR A 99 -38.85 7.48 80.72
N GLU A 100 -37.93 8.38 81.14
CA GLU A 100 -36.97 8.43 82.27
C GLU A 100 -35.72 7.53 82.46
N LEU A 101 -34.57 8.22 82.55
CA LEU A 101 -33.71 8.46 83.73
C LEU A 101 -33.52 7.34 84.79
N ALA A 102 -32.26 6.93 85.02
CA ALA A 102 -31.78 6.50 86.34
C ALA A 102 -30.24 6.56 86.48
N LEU A 103 -29.80 7.23 87.56
CA LEU A 103 -28.44 7.22 88.16
C LEU A 103 -28.13 5.87 88.84
N PRO A 104 -26.87 5.67 89.26
CA PRO A 104 -26.59 5.03 90.56
C PRO A 104 -25.77 5.94 91.50
N ILE A 105 -26.16 5.93 92.77
CA ILE A 105 -25.53 6.62 93.90
C ILE A 105 -24.77 5.59 94.77
N THR A 106 -23.61 5.99 95.29
CA THR A 106 -23.11 5.89 96.71
C THR A 106 -21.63 5.45 96.80
N PRO A 107 -20.88 5.75 97.88
CA PRO A 107 -20.98 6.86 98.86
C PRO A 107 -19.65 7.62 99.11
N LEU A 108 -19.77 8.78 99.77
CA LEU A 108 -18.69 9.64 100.29
C LEU A 108 -17.98 9.06 101.54
N PRO A 109 -16.76 9.54 101.84
CA PRO A 109 -16.28 9.70 103.21
C PRO A 109 -16.14 11.19 103.62
N SER A 110 -16.31 11.39 104.93
CA SER A 110 -16.42 12.63 105.73
C SER A 110 -15.09 13.38 105.96
N ILE A 111 -15.06 14.71 105.78
CA ILE A 111 -15.04 15.85 106.76
C ILE A 111 -13.86 15.87 107.77
N GLU A 112 -13.03 16.95 107.74
CA GLU A 112 -12.81 17.92 108.86
C GLU A 112 -11.81 19.08 108.52
N PRO A 113 -11.72 20.20 109.29
CA PRO A 113 -11.95 21.56 108.74
C PRO A 113 -10.88 22.65 109.08
N VAL A 114 -11.22 23.93 108.76
CA VAL A 114 -10.88 25.22 109.43
C VAL A 114 -9.91 26.22 108.74
N ALA A 115 -10.50 27.28 108.15
CA ALA A 115 -10.29 28.76 108.27
C ALA A 115 -8.89 29.43 108.41
N PRO A 116 -8.77 30.79 108.35
CA PRO A 116 -9.37 31.83 107.49
C PRO A 116 -8.32 32.79 106.86
N GLU A 117 -8.71 33.73 105.97
CA GLU A 117 -8.38 35.18 106.04
C GLU A 117 -8.34 35.96 104.70
N LYS A 118 -9.15 37.03 104.69
CA LYS A 118 -8.88 38.42 104.25
C LYS A 118 -8.31 38.71 102.85
N SER A 119 -9.19 39.36 102.08
CA SER A 119 -8.99 40.59 101.27
C SER A 119 -7.59 40.91 100.70
N ARG A 120 -7.50 41.11 99.38
CA ARG A 120 -7.37 42.45 98.76
C ARG A 120 -7.17 42.38 97.24
N GLN A 121 -7.90 43.26 96.58
CA GLN A 121 -7.69 43.79 95.24
C GLN A 121 -6.21 43.87 94.78
N LYS A 122 -5.97 43.42 93.53
CA LYS A 122 -5.23 44.12 92.43
C LYS A 122 -4.52 43.11 91.52
N ARG A 123 -5.23 42.54 90.53
CA ARG A 123 -4.64 41.88 89.34
C ARG A 123 -5.57 42.05 88.14
N LYS A 124 -5.69 43.27 87.60
CA LYS A 124 -6.40 43.53 86.33
C LYS A 124 -5.52 43.81 85.09
N PRO A 125 -4.23 44.23 85.16
CA PRO A 125 -3.47 44.49 83.93
C PRO A 125 -2.80 43.25 83.31
N LEU A 126 -2.41 42.25 84.12
CA LEU A 126 -1.72 41.04 83.62
C LEU A 126 -2.67 40.07 82.89
N ALA A 127 -3.91 39.95 83.37
CA ALA A 127 -4.93 39.13 82.73
C ALA A 127 -5.39 39.71 81.38
N LEU A 128 -5.44 41.04 81.25
CA LEU A 128 -5.77 41.72 79.99
C LEU A 128 -4.65 41.58 78.96
N ALA A 129 -3.38 41.67 79.38
CA ALA A 129 -2.23 41.46 78.50
C ALA A 129 -2.14 40.01 77.97
N LEU A 130 -2.38 39.01 78.83
CA LEU A 130 -2.43 37.60 78.42
C LEU A 130 -3.62 37.29 77.52
N LEU A 131 -4.78 37.91 77.75
CA LEU A 131 -5.96 37.78 76.89
C LEU A 131 -5.73 38.41 75.50
N ILE A 132 -5.04 39.56 75.42
CA ILE A 132 -4.68 40.20 74.15
C ILE A 132 -3.65 39.37 73.38
N VAL A 133 -2.63 38.79 74.03
CA VAL A 133 -1.66 37.91 73.36
C VAL A 133 -2.31 36.62 72.87
N LEU A 134 -3.27 36.06 73.61
CA LEU A 134 -4.03 34.87 73.20
C LEU A 134 -5.06 35.18 72.09
N LEU A 135 -5.74 36.33 72.17
CA LEU A 135 -6.61 36.84 71.10
C LEU A 135 -5.80 37.15 69.84
N VAL A 136 -4.64 37.81 69.94
CA VAL A 136 -3.77 38.06 68.78
C VAL A 136 -3.22 36.73 68.26
N GLY A 137 -2.80 35.80 69.10
CA GLY A 137 -2.29 34.47 68.69
C GLY A 137 -3.34 33.53 68.08
N VAL A 138 -4.64 33.78 68.29
CA VAL A 138 -5.76 33.01 67.69
C VAL A 138 -6.40 33.77 66.52
N LEU A 139 -6.57 35.10 66.64
CA LEU A 139 -7.08 35.95 65.55
C LEU A 139 -6.08 36.13 64.43
N THR A 140 -4.77 36.21 64.68
CA THR A 140 -3.80 36.33 63.57
C THR A 140 -3.81 35.11 62.65
N PRO A 141 -3.81 33.84 63.11
CA PRO A 141 -3.97 32.70 62.22
C PRO A 141 -5.39 32.57 61.62
N LEU A 142 -6.45 33.05 62.29
CA LEU A 142 -7.81 33.07 61.73
C LEU A 142 -8.02 34.15 60.66
N VAL A 143 -7.50 35.36 60.89
CA VAL A 143 -7.52 36.48 59.94
C VAL A 143 -6.54 36.21 58.79
N ALA A 144 -5.35 35.68 59.07
CA ALA A 144 -4.46 35.17 58.04
C ALA A 144 -5.13 34.02 57.27
N GLY A 145 -5.78 33.06 57.94
CA GLY A 145 -6.53 31.98 57.29
C GLY A 145 -7.71 32.45 56.45
N ALA A 146 -8.40 33.52 56.86
CA ALA A 146 -9.47 34.15 56.08
C ALA A 146 -8.93 34.96 54.89
N ILE A 147 -7.82 35.70 55.07
CA ILE A 147 -7.14 36.43 54.00
C ILE A 147 -6.58 35.43 52.97
N TYR A 148 -5.87 34.40 53.41
CA TYR A 148 -5.36 33.31 52.56
C TYR A 148 -6.49 32.48 51.93
N GLY A 149 -7.64 32.35 52.60
CA GLY A 149 -8.83 31.69 52.05
C GLY A 149 -9.50 32.50 50.95
N ILE A 150 -9.59 33.82 51.10
CA ILE A 150 -10.12 34.73 50.07
C ILE A 150 -9.14 34.84 48.89
N GLU A 151 -7.86 35.02 49.18
CA GLU A 151 -6.79 35.08 48.18
C GLU A 151 -6.70 33.74 47.41
N GLY A 152 -6.69 32.61 48.12
CA GLY A 152 -6.72 31.27 47.53
C GLY A 152 -7.96 30.99 46.69
N TYR A 153 -9.15 31.40 47.13
CA TYR A 153 -10.38 31.28 46.33
C TYR A 153 -10.32 32.15 45.06
N SER A 154 -9.77 33.37 45.15
CA SER A 154 -9.60 34.25 43.99
C SER A 154 -8.59 33.69 42.99
N THR A 155 -7.44 33.19 43.45
CA THR A 155 -6.43 32.52 42.61
C THR A 155 -7.00 31.27 41.96
N TYR A 156 -7.75 30.45 42.70
CA TYR A 156 -8.41 29.27 42.15
C TYR A 156 -9.45 29.62 41.07
N ARG A 157 -10.27 30.65 41.28
CA ARG A 157 -11.23 31.10 40.26
C ARG A 157 -10.53 31.62 39.00
N LEU A 158 -9.45 32.40 39.15
CA LEU A 158 -8.66 32.88 38.01
C LEU A 158 -8.05 31.70 37.24
N LEU A 159 -7.33 30.80 37.94
CA LEU A 159 -6.76 29.59 37.34
C LEU A 159 -7.80 28.76 36.58
N LYS A 160 -8.95 28.51 37.21
CA LYS A 160 -10.02 27.73 36.59
C LYS A 160 -10.59 28.44 35.36
N ASN A 161 -10.85 29.75 35.45
CA ASN A 161 -11.42 30.51 34.36
C ASN A 161 -10.45 30.55 33.17
N ASP A 162 -9.19 30.94 33.40
CA ASP A 162 -8.17 31.06 32.36
C ASP A 162 -7.92 29.69 31.71
N ALA A 163 -7.78 28.61 32.49
CA ALA A 163 -7.62 27.26 31.95
C ALA A 163 -8.84 26.79 31.12
N THR A 164 -10.06 27.10 31.57
CA THR A 164 -11.28 26.73 30.85
C THR A 164 -11.43 27.56 29.56
N ASN A 165 -11.11 28.84 29.60
CA ASN A 165 -11.14 29.73 28.45
C ASN A 165 -10.11 29.30 27.40
N GLY A 166 -8.87 29.01 27.80
CA GLY A 166 -7.83 28.54 26.89
C GLY A 166 -8.22 27.26 26.16
N VAL A 167 -8.78 26.27 26.88
CA VAL A 167 -9.34 25.05 26.26
C VAL A 167 -10.52 25.37 25.35
N GLN A 168 -11.42 26.28 25.76
CA GLN A 168 -12.57 26.67 24.95
C GLN A 168 -12.15 27.33 23.63
N HIS A 169 -11.11 28.16 23.63
CA HIS A 169 -10.53 28.73 22.42
C HIS A 169 -9.97 27.65 21.48
N LEU A 170 -9.26 26.64 22.01
CA LEU A 170 -8.83 25.48 21.21
C LEU A 170 -10.02 24.68 20.65
N LEU A 171 -11.10 24.53 21.41
CA LEU A 171 -12.33 23.88 20.94
C LEU A 171 -13.05 24.72 19.87
N ASN A 172 -13.01 26.05 19.96
CA ASN A 172 -13.54 26.92 18.92
C ASN A 172 -12.77 26.74 17.61
N ILE A 173 -11.45 26.62 17.65
CA ILE A 173 -10.61 26.30 16.49
C ILE A 173 -11.00 24.95 15.89
N LYS A 174 -11.15 23.91 16.74
CA LYS A 174 -11.63 22.59 16.30
C LYS A 174 -13.00 22.70 15.60
N ASN A 175 -13.92 23.50 16.14
CA ASN A 175 -15.24 23.71 15.55
C ASN A 175 -15.18 24.45 14.21
N LEU A 176 -14.36 25.51 14.13
CA LEU A 176 -14.09 26.23 12.88
C LEU A 176 -13.59 25.28 11.79
N LEU A 177 -12.70 24.34 12.14
CA LEU A 177 -12.13 23.36 11.21
C LEU A 177 -13.01 22.12 10.95
N SER A 178 -13.96 21.80 11.84
CA SER A 178 -14.79 20.59 11.73
C SER A 178 -15.69 20.57 10.49
N SER A 179 -15.93 19.43 9.87
CA SER A 179 -16.70 19.32 8.61
C SER A 179 -18.21 19.57 8.74
N LYS A 180 -18.75 19.77 9.96
CA LYS A 180 -20.17 20.05 10.19
C LYS A 180 -20.46 21.55 10.09
N SER A 181 -21.17 21.96 9.03
CA SER A 181 -21.79 23.28 8.99
C SER A 181 -23.00 23.33 9.91
N ASN A 182 -23.05 24.31 10.83
CA ASN A 182 -24.21 24.58 11.69
C ASN A 182 -25.31 25.42 11.00
N THR A 183 -25.27 25.59 9.68
CA THR A 183 -26.34 26.32 8.98
C THR A 183 -27.55 25.41 8.75
N LYS A 184 -28.59 25.60 9.58
CA LYS A 184 -29.97 25.16 9.30
C LYS A 184 -30.50 25.88 8.06
N SER A 185 -30.09 25.44 6.87
CA SER A 185 -30.73 25.79 5.61
C SER A 185 -30.84 24.53 4.78
N SER A 186 -32.07 24.14 4.49
CA SER A 186 -32.41 22.99 3.66
C SER A 186 -31.80 23.11 2.25
N SER A 187 -31.34 21.98 1.74
CA SER A 187 -30.70 21.71 0.43
C SER A 187 -29.19 21.97 0.37
N SER A 188 -28.44 20.88 0.05
CA SER A 188 -26.98 20.77 -0.08
C SER A 188 -26.19 20.45 1.19
N THR A 189 -26.00 19.15 1.45
CA THR A 189 -25.05 18.59 2.42
C THR A 189 -23.61 18.68 1.88
N ALA A 190 -23.11 19.88 1.61
CA ALA A 190 -21.72 20.06 1.18
C ALA A 190 -20.79 20.01 2.40
N THR A 191 -20.15 18.87 2.64
CA THR A 191 -19.01 18.79 3.57
C THR A 191 -17.86 19.64 3.03
N THR A 192 -17.71 20.86 3.53
CA THR A 192 -16.56 21.70 3.19
C THR A 192 -15.31 21.11 3.85
N SER A 193 -14.29 20.78 3.03
CA SER A 193 -13.05 20.20 3.54
C SER A 193 -12.28 21.21 4.41
N VAL A 194 -11.49 20.69 5.36
CA VAL A 194 -10.60 21.51 6.23
C VAL A 194 -9.75 22.46 5.40
N THR A 195 -9.20 21.99 4.29
CA THR A 195 -8.39 22.79 3.37
C THR A 195 -9.18 23.95 2.76
N ALA A 196 -10.43 23.73 2.33
CA ALA A 196 -11.27 24.80 1.80
C ALA A 196 -11.59 25.86 2.86
N LYS A 197 -11.73 25.46 4.12
CA LYS A 197 -11.89 26.38 5.25
C LYS A 197 -10.61 27.15 5.55
N LEU A 198 -9.45 26.49 5.56
CA LEU A 198 -8.16 27.14 5.75
C LEU A 198 -7.82 28.13 4.63
N MET A 199 -8.30 27.89 3.41
CA MET A 199 -8.17 28.85 2.30
C MET A 199 -9.08 30.08 2.43
N ASN A 200 -10.04 30.09 3.37
CA ASN A 200 -10.86 31.26 3.64
C ASN A 200 -10.12 32.24 4.55
N ALA A 201 -9.83 33.44 4.04
CA ALA A 201 -9.09 34.47 4.77
C ALA A 201 -9.75 34.87 6.11
N ARG A 202 -11.09 34.85 6.18
CA ARG A 202 -11.82 35.16 7.42
C ARG A 202 -11.65 34.03 8.44
N THR A 203 -11.82 32.77 8.01
CA THR A 203 -11.59 31.63 8.89
C THR A 203 -10.16 31.58 9.41
N LEU A 204 -9.16 31.89 8.58
CA LEU A 204 -7.76 31.97 9.01
C LEU A 204 -7.55 33.08 10.06
N ALA A 205 -8.18 34.24 9.88
CA ALA A 205 -8.14 35.33 10.85
C ALA A 205 -8.82 34.96 12.18
N ASP A 206 -9.98 34.30 12.13
CA ASP A 206 -10.69 33.81 13.30
C ASP A 206 -9.83 32.78 14.07
N ILE A 207 -9.23 31.81 13.38
CA ILE A 207 -8.31 30.83 14.01
C ILE A 207 -7.12 31.52 14.66
N ARG A 208 -6.54 32.53 14.01
CA ARG A 208 -5.41 33.29 14.57
C ARG A 208 -5.80 34.01 15.86
N SER A 209 -7.00 34.62 15.89
CA SER A 209 -7.51 35.30 17.07
C SER A 209 -7.73 34.32 18.23
N GLU A 210 -8.37 33.17 17.97
CA GLU A 210 -8.61 32.14 18.98
C GLU A 210 -7.30 31.53 19.48
N LEU A 211 -6.29 31.31 18.62
CA LEU A 211 -4.98 30.82 19.03
C LEU A 211 -4.23 31.80 19.94
N SER A 212 -4.31 33.10 19.64
CA SER A 212 -3.68 34.14 20.46
C SER A 212 -4.33 34.22 21.84
N ALA A 213 -5.67 34.19 21.90
CA ALA A 213 -6.40 34.20 23.16
C ALA A 213 -6.11 32.95 24.00
N ALA A 214 -6.09 31.77 23.38
CA ALA A 214 -5.70 30.53 24.05
C ALA A 214 -4.29 30.60 24.65
N HIS A 215 -3.33 31.15 23.89
CA HIS A 215 -1.95 31.31 24.35
C HIS A 215 -1.86 32.24 25.57
N GLU A 216 -2.53 33.39 25.53
CA GLU A 216 -2.59 34.33 26.65
C GLU A 216 -3.19 33.68 27.90
N ASP A 217 -4.29 32.93 27.77
CA ASP A 217 -4.91 32.21 28.88
C ASP A 217 -3.97 31.14 29.49
N PHE A 218 -3.32 30.31 28.68
CA PHE A 218 -2.42 29.27 29.18
C PHE A 218 -1.15 29.84 29.82
N THR A 219 -0.58 30.91 29.25
CA THR A 219 0.56 31.60 29.85
C THR A 219 0.19 32.27 31.17
N GLN A 220 -1.02 32.81 31.29
CA GLN A 220 -1.54 33.35 32.55
C GLN A 220 -1.72 32.27 33.60
N VAL A 221 -2.25 31.09 33.24
CA VAL A 221 -2.32 29.92 34.14
C VAL A 221 -0.93 29.55 34.66
N ASN A 222 0.06 29.43 33.76
CA ASN A 222 1.42 29.05 34.13
C ASN A 222 2.05 30.09 35.07
N SER A 223 1.90 31.38 34.74
CA SER A 223 2.37 32.50 35.56
C SER A 223 1.74 32.51 36.95
N LEU A 224 0.42 32.27 37.04
CA LEU A 224 -0.29 32.18 38.32
C LEU A 224 0.19 30.99 39.16
N ILE A 225 0.43 29.83 38.55
CA ILE A 225 0.97 28.65 39.24
C ILE A 225 2.36 28.92 39.80
N ASP A 226 3.21 29.62 39.06
CA ASP A 226 4.61 29.83 39.42
C ASP A 226 4.84 30.97 40.41
N HIS A 227 4.02 32.01 40.39
CA HIS A 227 4.24 33.22 41.20
C HIS A 227 3.29 33.35 42.38
N SER A 228 2.23 32.55 42.46
CA SER A 228 1.25 32.66 43.55
C SER A 228 1.77 32.05 44.86
N SER A 229 1.93 32.89 45.87
CA SER A 229 2.41 32.52 47.20
C SER A 229 1.54 31.45 47.87
N ILE A 230 0.22 31.48 47.65
CA ILE A 230 -0.73 30.50 48.21
C ILE A 230 -0.53 29.10 47.61
N ILE A 231 -0.16 29.00 46.33
CA ILE A 231 0.07 27.72 45.64
C ILE A 231 1.34 27.06 46.18
N HIS A 232 2.42 27.83 46.33
CA HIS A 232 3.65 27.35 46.98
C HIS A 232 3.41 26.89 48.42
N MET A 233 2.58 27.62 49.18
CA MET A 233 2.21 27.24 50.54
C MET A 233 1.45 25.91 50.57
N VAL A 234 0.38 25.76 49.77
CA VAL A 234 -0.48 24.56 49.81
C VAL A 234 0.26 23.31 49.31
N THR A 235 1.12 23.45 48.30
CA THR A 235 1.96 22.36 47.82
C THR A 235 3.05 21.97 48.81
N GLN A 236 3.53 22.88 49.66
CA GLN A 236 4.52 22.56 50.69
C GLN A 236 3.96 21.61 51.77
N TYR A 237 2.69 21.76 52.16
CA TYR A 237 2.09 21.06 53.30
C TYR A 237 1.21 19.84 52.94
N SER A 238 0.85 19.62 51.66
CA SER A 238 -0.01 18.51 51.24
C SER A 238 0.47 17.84 49.96
N GLY A 239 0.74 16.53 50.03
CA GLY A 239 1.16 15.72 48.88
C GLY A 239 0.11 15.58 47.79
N LYS A 240 -1.19 15.66 48.12
CA LYS A 240 -2.29 15.58 47.13
C LYS A 240 -2.28 16.78 46.18
N TYR A 241 -2.14 17.98 46.73
CA TYR A 241 -2.12 19.21 45.93
C TYR A 241 -0.84 19.36 45.11
N ARG A 242 0.26 18.68 45.48
CA ARG A 242 1.48 18.64 44.64
C ARG A 242 1.20 18.01 43.27
N VAL A 243 0.50 16.88 43.25
CA VAL A 243 0.18 16.17 41.99
C VAL A 243 -0.79 16.98 41.14
N GLU A 244 -1.81 17.58 41.76
CA GLU A 244 -2.79 18.44 41.07
C GLU A 244 -2.13 19.69 40.48
N VAL A 245 -1.27 20.39 41.23
CA VAL A 245 -0.56 21.59 40.75
C VAL A 245 0.48 21.24 39.69
N GLN A 246 1.23 20.14 39.87
CA GLN A 246 2.18 19.67 38.86
C GLN A 246 1.47 19.30 37.55
N SER A 247 0.34 18.60 37.64
CA SER A 247 -0.46 18.23 36.47
C SER A 247 -1.08 19.45 35.80
N ALA A 248 -1.57 20.43 36.58
CA ALA A 248 -2.07 21.69 36.04
C ALA A 248 -0.97 22.50 35.33
N ARG A 249 0.24 22.55 35.90
CA ARG A 249 1.41 23.20 35.27
C ARG A 249 1.79 22.51 33.96
N ALA A 250 1.91 21.19 33.98
CA ALA A 250 2.22 20.41 32.79
C ALA A 250 1.15 20.60 31.69
N ALA A 251 -0.13 20.54 32.05
CA ALA A 251 -1.24 20.76 31.12
C ALA A 251 -1.25 22.19 30.55
N SER A 252 -0.96 23.22 31.37
CA SER A 252 -0.86 24.59 30.88
C SER A 252 0.33 24.78 29.95
N GLN A 253 1.49 24.17 30.25
CA GLN A 253 2.66 24.22 29.39
C GLN A 253 2.38 23.56 28.04
N ILE A 254 1.76 22.38 28.03
CA ILE A 254 1.28 21.74 26.78
C ILE A 254 0.35 22.68 26.01
N GLY A 255 -0.54 23.40 26.70
CA GLY A 255 -1.42 24.41 26.09
C GLY A 255 -0.63 25.52 25.40
N VAL A 256 0.40 26.07 26.06
CA VAL A 256 1.33 27.06 25.48
C VAL A 256 2.02 26.49 24.24
N ASP A 257 2.66 25.33 24.35
CA ASP A 257 3.40 24.69 23.26
C ASP A 257 2.50 24.41 22.03
N VAL A 258 1.27 23.92 22.26
CA VAL A 258 0.29 23.67 21.19
C VAL A 258 -0.11 24.97 20.50
N THR A 259 -0.31 26.05 21.26
CA THR A 259 -0.66 27.35 20.67
C THR A 259 0.50 27.96 19.90
N ASP A 260 1.74 27.83 20.37
CA ASP A 260 2.94 28.30 19.68
C ASP A 260 3.16 27.56 18.35
N MET A 261 3.07 26.23 18.37
CA MET A 261 3.07 25.43 17.14
C MET A 261 1.94 25.83 16.19
N GLY A 262 0.74 26.11 16.70
CA GLY A 262 -0.40 26.58 15.92
C GLY A 262 -0.10 27.91 15.21
N GLN A 263 0.57 28.84 15.89
CA GLN A 263 0.97 30.12 15.31
C GLN A 263 2.05 29.95 14.22
N ILE A 264 3.04 29.10 14.46
CA ILE A 264 4.09 28.75 13.47
C ILE A 264 3.42 28.16 12.22
N LEU A 265 2.55 27.15 12.38
CA LEU A 265 1.83 26.52 11.27
C LEU A 265 0.97 27.52 10.48
N LEU A 266 0.26 28.43 11.16
CA LEU A 266 -0.52 29.47 10.49
C LEU A 266 0.35 30.41 9.66
N SER A 267 1.53 30.77 10.16
CA SER A 267 2.46 31.65 9.42
C SER A 267 2.92 31.00 8.11
N THR A 268 3.24 29.71 8.16
CA THR A 268 3.62 28.92 6.98
C THR A 268 2.44 28.71 6.04
N ALA A 269 1.25 28.40 6.58
CA ALA A 269 0.03 28.25 5.81
C ALA A 269 -0.33 29.53 5.05
N GLN A 270 -0.12 30.72 5.63
CA GLN A 270 -0.39 31.99 4.97
C GLN A 270 0.47 32.21 3.71
N VAL A 271 1.69 31.65 3.67
CA VAL A 271 2.59 31.72 2.50
C VAL A 271 2.23 30.65 1.46
N LEU A 272 1.91 29.43 1.88
CA LEU A 272 1.74 28.28 0.99
C LEU A 272 0.31 28.13 0.44
N LEU A 273 -0.72 28.39 1.25
CA LEU A 273 -2.12 28.19 0.85
C LEU A 273 -2.52 28.98 -0.40
N PRO A 274 -2.10 30.25 -0.60
CA PRO A 274 -2.42 30.98 -1.83
C PRO A 274 -1.89 30.30 -3.09
N LYS A 275 -0.78 29.55 -3.00
CA LYS A 275 -0.21 28.80 -4.14
C LYS A 275 -1.00 27.54 -4.48
N LEU A 276 -1.72 27.01 -3.50
CA LEU A 276 -2.59 25.85 -3.66
C LEU A 276 -4.01 26.23 -4.11
N GLN A 277 -4.28 27.53 -4.35
CA GLN A 277 -5.55 28.00 -4.89
C GLN A 277 -5.63 27.72 -6.40
N GLY A 278 -6.60 26.88 -6.78
CA GLY A 278 -6.84 26.49 -8.18
C GLY A 278 -6.42 25.05 -8.49
N PRO A 279 -6.53 24.63 -9.76
CA PRO A 279 -6.10 23.30 -10.19
C PRO A 279 -4.59 23.13 -9.92
N LEU A 280 -4.22 22.15 -9.10
CA LEU A 280 -2.82 21.91 -8.73
C LEU A 280 -1.97 21.51 -9.95
N LEU A 281 -2.61 21.04 -11.02
CA LEU A 281 -1.95 20.65 -12.26
C LEU A 281 -2.42 21.51 -13.44
N ASP A 282 -2.62 22.82 -13.25
CA ASP A 282 -2.81 23.74 -14.37
C ASP A 282 -1.56 23.80 -15.28
N THR A 283 -1.73 24.29 -16.51
CA THR A 283 -0.63 24.42 -17.48
C THR A 283 0.16 25.73 -17.32
N SER A 284 0.20 26.30 -16.12
CA SER A 284 0.94 27.52 -15.85
C SER A 284 2.44 27.25 -15.89
N ASN A 285 3.20 28.19 -16.47
CA ASN A 285 4.66 28.15 -16.41
C ASN A 285 5.21 28.61 -15.04
N LYS A 286 4.35 29.04 -14.11
CA LYS A 286 4.76 29.40 -12.76
C LYS A 286 4.87 28.13 -11.90
N PRO A 287 6.02 27.93 -11.20
CA PRO A 287 6.19 26.80 -10.31
C PRO A 287 5.12 26.83 -9.20
N LEU A 288 4.50 25.69 -8.96
CA LEU A 288 3.60 25.45 -7.83
C LEU A 288 4.38 25.40 -6.51
N VAL A 289 5.54 24.75 -6.55
CA VAL A 289 6.43 24.56 -5.41
C VAL A 289 7.83 25.05 -5.79
N THR A 290 8.43 25.88 -4.95
CA THR A 290 9.80 26.37 -5.13
C THR A 290 10.74 25.80 -4.06
N SER A 291 12.05 25.95 -4.26
CA SER A 291 13.04 25.56 -3.23
C SER A 291 12.83 26.35 -1.94
N SER A 292 12.41 27.61 -2.01
CA SER A 292 12.12 28.42 -0.83
C SER A 292 10.90 27.89 -0.05
N ASP A 293 9.92 27.32 -0.74
CA ASP A 293 8.74 26.72 -0.11
C ASP A 293 9.13 25.45 0.65
N LEU A 294 9.97 24.61 0.05
CA LEU A 294 10.50 23.42 0.71
C LEU A 294 11.36 23.77 1.92
N THR A 295 12.21 24.80 1.80
CA THR A 295 12.99 25.31 2.94
C THR A 295 12.09 25.88 4.03
N LEU A 296 11.02 26.60 3.68
CA LEU A 296 10.07 27.13 4.66
C LEU A 296 9.40 26.00 5.46
N ILE A 297 8.94 24.95 4.80
CA ILE A 297 8.36 23.77 5.46
C ILE A 297 9.41 23.08 6.35
N GLY A 298 10.63 22.89 5.86
CA GLY A 298 11.72 22.30 6.63
C GLY A 298 12.04 23.09 7.90
N ASN A 299 12.11 24.42 7.80
CA ASN A 299 12.32 25.32 8.93
C ASN A 299 11.13 25.30 9.90
N THR A 300 9.90 25.22 9.39
CA THR A 300 8.69 25.08 10.20
C THR A 300 8.75 23.81 11.06
N ILE A 301 9.18 22.69 10.48
CA ILE A 301 9.38 21.45 11.22
C ILE A 301 10.45 21.63 12.30
N ASP A 302 11.59 22.25 11.97
CA ASP A 302 12.66 22.50 12.94
C ASP A 302 12.24 23.37 14.12
N GLU A 303 11.40 24.38 13.86
CA GLU A 303 10.86 25.25 14.88
C GLU A 303 9.82 24.54 15.77
N MET A 304 9.06 23.60 15.22
CA MET A 304 8.05 22.82 15.96
C MET A 304 8.63 21.70 16.81
N LEU A 305 9.75 21.09 16.41
CA LEU A 305 10.30 19.90 17.09
C LEU A 305 10.59 20.09 18.59
N PRO A 306 11.15 21.23 19.06
CA PRO A 306 11.34 21.48 20.49
C PRO A 306 10.04 21.48 21.28
N TYR A 307 8.95 22.06 20.75
CA TYR A 307 7.64 22.08 21.41
C TYR A 307 7.01 20.70 21.48
N ILE A 308 7.15 19.88 20.43
CA ILE A 308 6.67 18.48 20.45
C ILE A 308 7.42 17.66 21.50
N ASN A 309 8.73 17.87 21.61
CA ASN A 309 9.55 17.23 22.64
C ASN A 309 9.17 17.71 24.06
N ASP A 310 8.87 18.99 24.26
CA ASP A 310 8.38 19.46 25.57
C ASP A 310 7.00 18.86 25.90
N ILE A 311 6.06 18.81 24.94
CA ILE A 311 4.75 18.15 25.13
C ILE A 311 4.91 16.70 25.57
N GLU A 312 5.83 15.94 24.96
CA GLU A 312 6.13 14.58 25.38
C GLU A 312 6.63 14.53 26.84
N GLN A 313 7.58 15.39 27.21
CA GLN A 313 8.12 15.47 28.58
C GLN A 313 7.05 15.89 29.60
N GLN A 314 6.26 16.92 29.30
CA GLN A 314 5.17 17.39 30.17
C GLN A 314 4.09 16.32 30.33
N SER A 315 3.82 15.51 29.28
CA SER A 315 2.82 14.45 29.36
C SER A 315 3.13 13.41 30.44
N HIS A 316 4.40 13.15 30.72
CA HIS A 316 4.84 12.25 31.79
C HIS A 316 4.67 12.83 33.19
N HIS A 317 4.58 14.16 33.30
CA HIS A 317 4.35 14.87 34.55
C HIS A 317 2.87 15.14 34.82
N MET A 318 1.99 14.79 33.88
CA MET A 318 0.56 15.05 33.95
C MET A 318 -0.22 13.80 34.38
N SER A 319 -1.04 13.93 35.43
CA SER A 319 -2.05 12.95 35.80
C SER A 319 -3.43 13.40 35.33
N LEU A 320 -4.00 12.71 34.34
CA LEU A 320 -5.33 13.04 33.81
C LEU A 320 -6.47 12.92 34.84
N ASP A 321 -6.29 12.10 35.88
CA ASP A 321 -7.26 11.94 36.98
C ASP A 321 -7.26 13.13 37.95
N SER A 322 -6.17 13.89 37.98
CA SER A 322 -6.02 15.07 38.84
C SER A 322 -6.51 16.37 38.19
N LEU A 323 -6.82 16.34 36.90
CA LEU A 323 -7.33 17.50 36.16
C LEU A 323 -8.87 17.55 36.19
N PRO A 324 -9.48 18.74 36.19
CA PRO A 324 -10.94 18.92 36.22
C PRO A 324 -11.58 18.69 34.84
N LEU A 325 -11.32 17.53 34.24
CA LEU A 325 -11.78 17.12 32.91
C LEU A 325 -13.07 16.29 32.98
N SER A 326 -13.91 16.41 31.96
CA SER A 326 -15.01 15.45 31.72
C SER A 326 -14.48 14.08 31.29
N VAL A 327 -15.32 13.04 31.40
CA VAL A 327 -14.98 11.67 30.97
C VAL A 327 -14.58 11.64 29.50
N HIS A 328 -15.29 12.38 28.64
CA HIS A 328 -15.03 12.41 27.21
C HIS A 328 -13.70 13.10 26.86
N GLU A 329 -13.36 14.21 27.53
CA GLU A 329 -12.08 14.91 27.32
C GLU A 329 -10.90 14.05 27.78
N ARG A 330 -11.06 13.35 28.92
CA ARG A 330 -10.05 12.41 29.42
C ARG A 330 -9.80 11.27 28.44
N GLU A 331 -10.87 10.69 27.90
CA GLU A 331 -10.78 9.62 26.90
C GLU A 331 -10.08 10.12 25.63
N GLN A 332 -10.43 11.30 25.11
CA GLN A 332 -9.75 11.89 23.96
C GLN A 332 -8.25 12.13 24.19
N LEU A 333 -7.87 12.74 25.31
CA LEU A 333 -6.46 12.98 25.62
C LEU A 333 -5.68 11.67 25.80
N SER A 334 -6.29 10.65 26.41
CA SER A 334 -5.68 9.33 26.56
C SER A 334 -5.39 8.63 25.23
N GLN A 335 -6.15 8.95 24.18
CA GLN A 335 -5.94 8.44 22.83
C GLN A 335 -4.85 9.22 22.06
N TYR A 336 -4.74 10.53 22.28
CA TYR A 336 -3.82 11.39 21.51
C TYR A 336 -2.39 11.47 22.08
N LEU A 337 -2.22 11.47 23.40
CA LEU A 337 -0.88 11.58 24.01
C LEU A 337 0.10 10.48 23.53
N PRO A 338 -0.32 9.21 23.40
CA PRO A 338 0.57 8.16 22.86
C PRO A 338 0.98 8.36 21.38
N LEU A 339 0.34 9.29 20.65
CA LEU A 339 0.67 9.59 19.26
C LEU A 339 1.73 10.67 19.12
N VAL A 340 2.08 11.41 20.19
CA VAL A 340 3.07 12.50 20.13
C VAL A 340 4.44 12.01 19.65
N PRO A 341 5.01 10.90 20.16
CA PRO A 341 6.29 10.39 19.66
C PRO A 341 6.22 9.95 18.19
N GLN A 342 5.06 9.40 17.77
CA GLN A 342 4.84 9.00 16.38
C GLN A 342 4.79 10.22 15.46
N LEU A 343 4.15 11.31 15.89
CA LEU A 343 4.14 12.57 15.18
C LEU A 343 5.56 13.15 15.05
N GLN A 344 6.33 13.15 16.13
CA GLN A 344 7.72 13.61 16.10
C GLN A 344 8.55 12.81 15.08
N ALA A 345 8.48 11.47 15.15
CA ALA A 345 9.16 10.60 14.21
C ALA A 345 8.71 10.85 12.76
N ALA A 346 7.41 11.01 12.52
CA ALA A 346 6.85 11.30 11.21
C ALA A 346 7.31 12.66 10.65
N LEU A 347 7.43 13.69 11.49
CA LEU A 347 7.94 15.01 11.07
C LEU A 347 9.43 14.96 10.73
N ILE A 348 10.25 14.29 11.54
CA ILE A 348 11.68 14.08 11.25
C ILE A 348 11.85 13.31 9.95
N GLN A 349 11.07 12.24 9.77
CA GLN A 349 11.07 11.45 8.55
C GLN A 349 10.60 12.27 7.35
N GLY A 350 9.49 12.98 7.46
CA GLY A 350 8.97 13.86 6.41
C GLY A 350 9.98 14.93 5.99
N LYS A 351 10.66 15.55 6.95
CA LYS A 351 11.77 16.48 6.70
C LYS A 351 12.89 15.83 5.89
N SER A 352 13.30 14.61 6.28
CA SER A 352 14.37 13.87 5.60
C SER A 352 14.04 13.54 4.14
N LEU A 353 12.76 13.44 3.79
CA LEU A 353 12.27 13.15 2.44
C LEU A 353 12.04 14.40 1.58
N MET A 354 12.15 15.61 2.14
CA MET A 354 11.81 16.84 1.41
C MET A 354 12.69 17.08 0.19
N SER A 355 13.98 16.72 0.25
CA SER A 355 14.89 16.81 -0.89
C SER A 355 14.46 15.86 -2.02
N ALA A 356 14.03 14.64 -1.67
CA ALA A 356 13.51 13.67 -2.62
C ALA A 356 12.20 14.17 -3.26
N VAL A 357 11.26 14.68 -2.46
CA VAL A 357 10.02 15.29 -2.96
C VAL A 357 10.33 16.46 -3.89
N GLY A 358 11.25 17.35 -3.52
CA GLY A 358 11.66 18.47 -4.36
C GLY A 358 12.28 18.03 -5.68
N TRP A 359 13.09 16.97 -5.68
CA TRP A 359 13.66 16.40 -6.89
C TRP A 359 12.58 15.81 -7.80
N MET A 360 11.63 15.03 -7.26
CA MET A 360 10.53 14.40 -8.01
C MET A 360 9.60 15.44 -8.63
N LEU A 361 9.31 16.52 -7.89
CA LEU A 361 8.50 17.64 -8.37
C LEU A 361 9.26 18.55 -9.35
N GLY A 362 10.53 18.27 -9.65
CA GLY A 362 11.34 19.08 -10.55
C GLY A 362 11.56 20.51 -10.07
N VAL A 363 11.66 20.71 -8.75
CA VAL A 363 11.82 22.04 -8.12
C VAL A 363 13.20 22.63 -8.41
N ASN A 364 14.23 21.78 -8.46
CA ASN A 364 15.60 22.19 -8.76
C ASN A 364 15.88 22.20 -10.28
N SER A 365 15.32 21.26 -11.03
CA SER A 365 15.36 21.19 -12.48
C SER A 365 14.18 20.37 -12.99
N PRO A 366 13.68 20.61 -14.22
CA PRO A 366 12.66 19.77 -14.83
C PRO A 366 13.04 18.28 -14.82
N ARG A 367 12.04 17.41 -14.70
CA ARG A 367 12.15 15.95 -14.74
C ARG A 367 11.32 15.38 -15.87
N THR A 368 11.81 14.31 -16.48
CA THR A 368 11.07 13.52 -17.46
C THR A 368 11.05 12.07 -17.00
N PHE A 369 9.87 11.50 -16.76
CA PHE A 369 9.70 10.08 -16.45
C PHE A 369 9.14 9.34 -17.65
N LEU A 370 9.73 8.19 -17.98
CA LEU A 370 9.13 7.26 -18.94
C LEU A 370 7.95 6.55 -18.27
N VAL A 371 6.76 6.67 -18.83
CA VAL A 371 5.55 6.02 -18.35
C VAL A 371 5.17 4.90 -19.30
N GLN A 372 4.97 3.69 -18.80
CA GLN A 372 4.54 2.53 -19.59
C GLN A 372 3.30 1.89 -18.97
N THR A 373 2.30 1.59 -19.80
CA THR A 373 1.12 0.82 -19.38
C THR A 373 1.41 -0.67 -19.49
N MET A 374 0.91 -1.47 -18.56
CA MET A 374 1.00 -2.93 -18.65
C MET A 374 -0.37 -3.54 -18.99
N ASP A 375 -0.38 -4.47 -19.94
CA ASP A 375 -1.56 -5.28 -20.28
C ASP A 375 -1.36 -6.69 -19.73
N ARG A 376 -2.05 -7.00 -18.62
CA ARG A 376 -1.91 -8.29 -17.92
C ARG A 376 -2.44 -9.48 -18.73
N ALA A 377 -3.24 -9.23 -19.79
CA ALA A 377 -3.71 -10.30 -20.66
C ALA A 377 -2.58 -10.96 -21.44
N GLU A 378 -1.44 -10.29 -21.57
CA GLU A 378 -0.18 -10.87 -22.03
C GLU A 378 0.88 -10.65 -20.96
N LEU A 379 0.95 -11.60 -20.02
CA LEU A 379 1.70 -11.43 -18.80
C LEU A 379 3.23 -11.31 -19.05
N ARG A 380 3.87 -10.45 -18.27
CA ARG A 380 5.33 -10.28 -18.18
C ARG A 380 5.72 -10.25 -16.70
N ALA A 381 7.01 -10.32 -16.41
CA ALA A 381 7.52 -10.35 -15.04
C ALA A 381 7.01 -9.19 -14.17
N THR A 382 6.95 -8.00 -14.74
CA THR A 382 6.45 -6.78 -14.08
C THR A 382 4.93 -6.66 -14.05
N GLY A 383 4.18 -7.58 -14.67
CA GLY A 383 2.72 -7.66 -14.56
C GLY A 383 1.94 -7.45 -15.85
N GLY A 384 2.60 -7.27 -17.00
CA GLY A 384 1.94 -7.26 -18.30
C GLY A 384 2.78 -6.71 -19.43
N PHE A 385 2.27 -6.83 -20.64
CA PHE A 385 2.91 -6.37 -21.87
C PHE A 385 2.88 -4.84 -21.98
N THR A 386 4.01 -4.22 -22.36
CA THR A 386 4.09 -2.77 -22.55
C THR A 386 3.87 -2.37 -24.01
N GLY A 387 2.61 -2.17 -24.38
CA GLY A 387 2.23 -1.79 -25.75
C GLY A 387 2.14 -0.29 -26.02
N GLN A 388 2.21 0.54 -24.98
CA GLN A 388 2.17 2.00 -25.08
C GLN A 388 3.11 2.63 -24.06
N TYR A 389 3.62 3.81 -24.40
CA TYR A 389 4.50 4.59 -23.55
C TYR A 389 4.16 6.09 -23.63
N GLY A 390 4.66 6.89 -22.68
CA GLY A 390 4.56 8.34 -22.70
C GLY A 390 5.67 8.98 -21.87
N GLU A 391 5.90 10.27 -22.07
CA GLU A 391 6.83 11.06 -21.26
C GLU A 391 6.03 11.95 -20.30
N LEU A 392 6.23 11.76 -19.01
CA LEU A 392 5.67 12.62 -17.97
C LEU A 392 6.68 13.69 -17.60
N HIS A 393 6.44 14.93 -18.03
CA HIS A 393 7.30 16.06 -17.68
C HIS A 393 6.79 16.77 -16.42
N VAL A 394 7.68 16.98 -15.46
CA VAL A 394 7.40 17.66 -14.19
C VAL A 394 8.38 18.81 -13.98
N SER A 395 7.90 20.00 -13.65
CA SER A 395 8.73 21.18 -13.40
C SER A 395 8.11 22.06 -12.33
N GLY A 396 8.83 22.30 -11.23
CA GLY A 396 8.35 23.12 -10.11
C GLY A 396 6.99 22.69 -9.54
N GLY A 397 6.70 21.38 -9.53
CA GLY A 397 5.43 20.81 -9.11
C GLY A 397 4.31 20.86 -10.15
N ARG A 398 4.58 21.36 -11.36
CA ARG A 398 3.63 21.34 -12.49
C ARG A 398 3.88 20.14 -13.38
N VAL A 399 2.80 19.49 -13.80
CA VAL A 399 2.83 18.36 -14.73
C VAL A 399 2.36 18.84 -16.10
N ALA A 400 3.17 18.60 -17.14
CA ALA A 400 2.80 18.94 -18.51
C ALA A 400 1.63 18.05 -19.02
N PRO A 401 0.89 18.47 -20.07
CA PRO A 401 -0.08 17.59 -20.70
C PRO A 401 0.53 16.25 -21.09
N PHE A 402 -0.13 15.17 -20.68
CA PHE A 402 0.34 13.80 -20.87
C PHE A 402 -0.49 13.10 -21.96
N SER A 403 0.17 12.25 -22.73
CA SER A 403 -0.47 11.36 -23.71
C SER A 403 0.33 10.08 -23.86
N LEU A 404 -0.37 8.99 -24.16
CA LEU A 404 0.25 7.72 -24.49
C LEU A 404 0.40 7.58 -26.01
N ARG A 405 1.53 7.01 -26.43
CA ARG A 405 1.90 6.72 -27.81
C ARG A 405 2.04 5.22 -27.99
N ASP A 406 1.71 4.73 -29.17
CA ASP A 406 1.96 3.33 -29.55
C ASP A 406 3.48 3.10 -29.67
N ILE A 407 3.96 2.05 -29.01
CA ILE A 407 5.37 1.66 -29.04
C ILE A 407 5.84 1.23 -30.44
N SER A 408 4.91 0.76 -31.28
CA SER A 408 5.18 0.38 -32.67
C SER A 408 5.77 1.53 -33.50
N LEU A 409 5.48 2.78 -33.11
CA LEU A 409 5.95 3.99 -33.79
C LEU A 409 7.46 4.23 -33.66
N ILE A 410 8.11 3.61 -32.66
CA ILE A 410 9.57 3.71 -32.47
C ILE A 410 10.27 2.39 -32.81
N GLU A 411 9.64 1.24 -32.52
CA GLU A 411 10.27 -0.07 -32.76
C GLU A 411 10.16 -0.55 -34.21
N TYR A 412 9.14 -0.14 -34.96
CA TYR A 412 8.97 -0.53 -36.36
C TYR A 412 9.15 0.64 -37.34
N ALA A 413 9.71 1.75 -36.85
CA ALA A 413 10.10 2.86 -37.72
C ALA A 413 11.20 2.44 -38.71
N ASN A 414 11.21 3.07 -39.89
CA ASN A 414 12.31 2.91 -40.83
C ASN A 414 13.63 3.32 -40.15
N ASN A 415 14.59 2.37 -40.07
CA ASN A 415 15.86 2.48 -39.33
C ASN A 415 15.76 2.34 -37.81
N SER A 416 14.72 1.70 -37.27
CA SER A 416 14.69 1.40 -35.84
C SER A 416 15.90 0.55 -35.42
N PRO A 417 16.62 0.92 -34.34
CA PRO A 417 17.78 0.17 -33.86
C PRO A 417 17.40 -1.19 -33.27
N THR A 418 16.11 -1.47 -33.11
CA THR A 418 15.59 -2.77 -32.66
C THR A 418 15.75 -3.87 -33.71
N THR A 419 15.91 -3.54 -34.99
CA THR A 419 15.98 -4.53 -36.07
C THR A 419 17.15 -5.49 -35.84
N ASN A 420 16.87 -6.79 -35.75
CA ASN A 420 17.81 -7.86 -35.39
C ASN A 420 18.49 -7.70 -34.01
N ASN A 421 17.99 -6.81 -33.16
CA ASN A 421 18.51 -6.68 -31.82
C ASN A 421 18.16 -7.93 -31.01
N LEU A 422 19.15 -8.45 -30.29
CA LEU A 422 19.00 -9.64 -29.46
C LEU A 422 18.68 -9.23 -28.03
N PRO A 423 17.88 -10.04 -27.30
CA PRO A 423 17.67 -9.78 -25.88
C PRO A 423 19.00 -9.89 -25.11
N PRO A 424 19.06 -9.34 -23.88
CA PRO A 424 20.15 -9.58 -22.94
C PRO A 424 20.50 -11.07 -22.84
N LEU A 425 21.79 -11.38 -22.66
CA LEU A 425 22.30 -12.77 -22.63
C LEU A 425 21.53 -13.68 -21.66
N THR A 426 21.11 -13.13 -20.51
CA THR A 426 20.32 -13.82 -19.48
C THR A 426 18.95 -14.30 -19.96
N TYR A 427 18.40 -13.67 -21.01
CA TYR A 427 17.08 -14.00 -21.55
C TYR A 427 17.14 -14.73 -22.90
N ARG A 428 18.29 -14.73 -23.58
CA ARG A 428 18.43 -15.31 -24.94
C ARG A 428 18.05 -16.79 -25.05
N SER A 429 18.22 -17.57 -23.99
CA SER A 429 17.93 -19.00 -24.01
C SER A 429 16.44 -19.32 -24.02
N TRP A 430 15.58 -18.35 -23.65
CA TRP A 430 14.15 -18.59 -23.48
C TRP A 430 13.24 -17.47 -24.03
N TRP A 431 13.78 -16.30 -24.37
CA TRP A 431 13.01 -15.27 -25.06
C TRP A 431 12.99 -15.56 -26.57
N PRO A 432 11.83 -15.86 -27.16
CA PRO A 432 11.80 -16.42 -28.51
C PRO A 432 11.59 -15.36 -29.60
N PHE A 433 11.37 -14.10 -29.24
CA PHE A 433 11.05 -13.05 -30.20
C PHE A 433 12.29 -12.29 -30.65
N ALA A 434 12.39 -12.08 -31.97
CA ALA A 434 13.37 -11.20 -32.58
C ALA A 434 13.03 -9.71 -32.35
N ASN A 435 13.95 -8.84 -32.76
CA ASN A 435 13.80 -7.39 -32.70
C ASN A 435 13.52 -6.89 -31.27
N TRP A 436 14.38 -7.30 -30.33
CA TRP A 436 14.21 -6.97 -28.92
C TRP A 436 14.35 -5.44 -28.70
N GLY A 437 13.36 -4.86 -28.04
CA GLY A 437 13.20 -3.42 -27.87
C GLY A 437 12.53 -3.05 -26.56
N LEU A 438 12.13 -1.77 -26.42
CA LEU A 438 11.52 -1.23 -25.21
C LEU A 438 10.30 -2.03 -24.76
N ARG A 439 9.52 -2.55 -25.72
CA ARG A 439 8.34 -3.39 -25.52
C ARG A 439 8.62 -4.62 -24.68
N ASP A 440 9.84 -5.15 -24.78
CA ASP A 440 10.28 -6.39 -24.15
C ASP A 440 11.35 -6.14 -23.07
N SER A 441 11.48 -4.90 -22.58
CA SER A 441 12.45 -4.52 -21.54
C SER A 441 12.06 -4.98 -20.13
N ASN A 442 10.82 -5.44 -19.95
CA ASN A 442 10.21 -5.69 -18.65
C ASN A 442 10.20 -7.18 -18.22
N LEU A 443 11.24 -7.93 -18.62
CA LEU A 443 11.38 -9.39 -18.40
C LEU A 443 12.00 -9.79 -17.05
N SER A 444 12.66 -8.87 -16.35
CA SER A 444 13.27 -9.15 -15.04
C SER A 444 12.20 -9.30 -13.96
N ALA A 445 12.35 -10.29 -13.08
CA ALA A 445 11.55 -10.38 -11.86
C ALA A 445 11.88 -9.28 -10.85
N ASP A 446 13.06 -8.68 -10.99
CA ASP A 446 13.51 -7.50 -10.26
C ASP A 446 13.17 -6.23 -11.07
N PHE A 447 12.18 -5.45 -10.62
CA PHE A 447 11.73 -4.27 -11.34
C PHE A 447 12.83 -3.21 -11.55
N PRO A 448 13.69 -2.87 -10.58
CA PRO A 448 14.79 -1.92 -10.81
C PRO A 448 15.69 -2.33 -11.97
N THR A 449 16.01 -3.62 -12.10
CA THR A 449 16.73 -4.15 -13.26
C THR A 449 15.95 -3.92 -14.56
N SER A 450 14.65 -4.21 -14.60
CA SER A 450 13.83 -3.96 -15.78
C SER A 450 13.71 -2.48 -16.13
N ALA A 451 13.58 -1.58 -15.15
CA ALA A 451 13.53 -0.15 -15.36
C ALA A 451 14.84 0.40 -15.94
N GLN A 452 15.99 -0.06 -15.45
CA GLN A 452 17.30 0.30 -16.03
C GLN A 452 17.41 -0.12 -17.50
N ILE A 453 16.96 -1.33 -17.79
CA ILE A 453 16.88 -1.86 -19.16
C ILE A 453 15.94 -1.00 -20.02
N SER A 454 14.76 -0.62 -19.51
CA SER A 454 13.82 0.27 -20.20
C SER A 454 14.43 1.65 -20.50
N ILE A 455 15.13 2.28 -19.54
CA ILE A 455 15.82 3.56 -19.75
C ILE A 455 16.87 3.44 -20.87
N GLN A 456 17.69 2.37 -20.82
CA GLN A 456 18.71 2.13 -21.83
C GLN A 456 18.09 1.97 -23.22
N GLN A 457 17.06 1.14 -23.33
CA GLN A 457 16.43 0.84 -24.59
C GLN A 457 15.67 2.05 -25.15
N TYR A 458 14.96 2.79 -24.29
CA TYR A 458 14.29 4.04 -24.67
C TYR A 458 15.28 5.06 -25.24
N LYS A 459 16.44 5.21 -24.60
CA LYS A 459 17.50 6.10 -25.06
C LYS A 459 18.09 5.66 -26.40
N GLN A 460 18.22 4.36 -26.63
CA GLN A 460 18.70 3.83 -27.90
C GLN A 460 17.70 4.12 -29.04
N GLU A 461 16.40 3.90 -28.80
CA GLU A 461 15.34 4.06 -29.80
C GLU A 461 14.97 5.51 -30.09
N THR A 462 15.04 6.39 -29.09
CA THR A 462 14.53 7.78 -29.19
C THR A 462 15.61 8.86 -29.07
N HIS A 463 16.82 8.50 -28.62
CA HIS A 463 17.87 9.43 -28.21
C HIS A 463 17.50 10.37 -27.05
N THR A 464 16.39 10.10 -26.36
CA THR A 464 15.95 10.86 -25.20
C THR A 464 16.44 10.23 -23.90
N GLN A 465 16.88 11.07 -22.96
CA GLN A 465 17.19 10.68 -21.60
C GLN A 465 15.98 10.92 -20.71
N VAL A 466 15.71 9.98 -19.81
CA VAL A 466 14.69 10.11 -18.76
C VAL A 466 15.33 10.00 -17.38
N ASP A 467 14.67 10.59 -16.38
CA ASP A 467 15.06 10.62 -14.97
C ASP A 467 14.54 9.40 -14.18
N GLY A 468 13.68 8.59 -14.77
CA GLY A 468 13.11 7.40 -14.13
C GLY A 468 12.03 6.74 -14.99
N VAL A 469 11.46 5.67 -14.45
CA VAL A 469 10.43 4.86 -15.11
C VAL A 469 9.24 4.69 -14.18
N ILE A 470 8.03 4.76 -14.72
CA ILE A 470 6.77 4.49 -14.05
C ILE A 470 6.03 3.43 -14.86
N LEU A 471 5.85 2.23 -14.30
CA LEU A 471 5.02 1.16 -14.85
C LEU A 471 3.75 1.04 -14.01
N PHE A 472 2.63 0.74 -14.65
CA PHE A 472 1.40 0.43 -13.92
C PHE A 472 0.51 -0.59 -14.61
N THR A 473 -0.16 -1.40 -13.81
CA THR A 473 -1.18 -2.37 -14.26
C THR A 473 -2.54 -1.66 -14.43
N PRO A 474 -3.52 -2.30 -15.09
CA PRO A 474 -4.86 -1.75 -15.20
C PRO A 474 -5.50 -1.49 -13.82
N PHE A 475 -5.15 -2.28 -12.80
CA PHE A 475 -5.71 -2.16 -11.45
C PHE A 475 -5.42 -0.80 -10.78
N LEU A 476 -4.28 -0.16 -11.06
CA LEU A 476 -4.02 1.21 -10.59
C LEU A 476 -5.10 2.17 -11.12
N ILE A 477 -5.46 2.06 -12.39
CA ILE A 477 -6.43 2.96 -13.02
C ILE A 477 -7.84 2.70 -12.47
N GLU A 478 -8.18 1.44 -12.17
CA GLU A 478 -9.44 1.11 -11.49
C GLU A 478 -9.51 1.74 -10.10
N GLN A 479 -8.44 1.65 -9.30
CA GLN A 479 -8.36 2.28 -7.98
C GLN A 479 -8.48 3.81 -8.07
N VAL A 480 -7.85 4.43 -9.08
CA VAL A 480 -8.01 5.87 -9.33
C VAL A 480 -9.47 6.20 -9.63
N LEU A 481 -10.14 5.44 -10.52
CA LEU A 481 -11.55 5.65 -10.88
C LEU A 481 -12.52 5.39 -9.71
N GLN A 482 -12.18 4.53 -8.76
CA GLN A 482 -12.95 4.37 -7.52
C GLN A 482 -12.95 5.65 -6.67
N VAL A 483 -11.88 6.44 -6.73
CA VAL A 483 -11.74 7.70 -5.99
C VAL A 483 -12.29 8.89 -6.77
N THR A 484 -12.00 8.98 -8.08
CA THR A 484 -12.42 10.11 -8.91
C THR A 484 -13.86 9.99 -9.40
N GLY A 485 -14.41 8.79 -9.39
CA GLY A 485 -15.64 8.46 -10.12
C GLY A 485 -15.36 8.18 -11.61
N PRO A 486 -16.41 7.79 -12.35
CA PRO A 486 -16.30 7.41 -13.76
C PRO A 486 -15.99 8.61 -14.66
N ILE A 487 -15.35 8.34 -15.79
CA ILE A 487 -15.06 9.34 -16.83
C ILE A 487 -15.83 9.05 -18.11
N TYR A 488 -16.28 10.08 -18.79
CA TYR A 488 -17.01 9.96 -20.05
C TYR A 488 -16.08 10.29 -21.24
N ILE A 489 -16.12 9.45 -22.27
CA ILE A 489 -15.33 9.60 -23.51
C ILE A 489 -16.29 10.01 -24.64
N PRO A 490 -16.44 11.32 -24.94
CA PRO A 490 -17.52 11.81 -25.80
C PRO A 490 -17.47 11.26 -27.23
N LEU A 491 -16.27 11.15 -27.81
CA LEU A 491 -16.07 10.66 -29.18
C LEU A 491 -16.64 9.25 -29.37
N TYR A 492 -16.52 8.40 -28.35
CA TYR A 492 -16.95 7.01 -28.39
C TYR A 492 -18.35 6.79 -27.82
N LYS A 493 -18.88 7.80 -27.11
CA LYS A 493 -20.11 7.74 -26.29
C LYS A 493 -20.02 6.64 -25.23
N GLU A 494 -18.86 6.54 -24.58
CA GLU A 494 -18.55 5.49 -23.61
C GLU A 494 -18.33 6.09 -22.23
N THR A 495 -18.85 5.42 -21.20
CA THR A 495 -18.53 5.75 -19.80
C THR A 495 -17.60 4.69 -19.25
N ILE A 496 -16.44 5.14 -18.77
CA ILE A 496 -15.41 4.30 -18.18
C ILE A 496 -15.51 4.40 -16.67
N THR A 497 -15.71 3.24 -16.06
CA THR A 497 -15.91 3.01 -14.64
C THR A 497 -14.79 2.12 -14.14
N ALA A 498 -14.56 2.05 -12.83
CA ALA A 498 -13.59 1.10 -12.28
C ALA A 498 -13.90 -0.36 -12.65
N GLN A 499 -15.17 -0.72 -12.87
CA GLN A 499 -15.59 -2.10 -13.12
C GLN A 499 -15.47 -2.54 -14.58
N ASN A 500 -15.47 -1.60 -15.52
CA ASN A 500 -15.44 -1.91 -16.96
C ASN A 500 -14.15 -1.46 -17.64
N MET A 501 -13.25 -0.77 -16.94
CA MET A 501 -12.09 -0.09 -17.53
C MET A 501 -11.27 -1.03 -18.41
N GLU A 502 -10.75 -2.13 -17.85
CA GLU A 502 -9.95 -3.10 -18.59
C GLU A 502 -10.73 -3.70 -19.78
N SER A 503 -11.96 -4.18 -19.54
CA SER A 503 -12.79 -4.79 -20.60
C SER A 503 -13.10 -3.85 -21.76
N ARG A 504 -13.27 -2.53 -21.51
CA ARG A 504 -13.51 -1.54 -22.57
C ARG A 504 -12.22 -1.23 -23.32
N LEU A 505 -11.08 -1.16 -22.63
CA LEU A 505 -9.78 -1.05 -23.31
C LEU A 505 -9.56 -2.25 -24.24
N HIS A 506 -9.76 -3.47 -23.76
CA HIS A 506 -9.64 -4.68 -24.56
C HIS A 506 -10.64 -4.73 -25.71
N TYR A 507 -11.90 -4.34 -25.51
CA TYR A 507 -12.87 -4.23 -26.61
C TYR A 507 -12.34 -3.35 -27.75
N TYR A 508 -11.83 -2.15 -27.46
CA TYR A 508 -11.34 -1.26 -28.51
C TYR A 508 -9.96 -1.63 -29.08
N GLN A 509 -9.19 -2.46 -28.38
CA GLN A 509 -7.85 -2.88 -28.81
C GLN A 509 -7.81 -4.24 -29.51
N LEU A 510 -8.71 -5.15 -29.13
CA LEU A 510 -8.61 -6.59 -29.43
C LEU A 510 -9.85 -7.13 -30.16
N ASP A 511 -11.04 -6.57 -29.92
CA ASP A 511 -12.28 -7.04 -30.54
C ASP A 511 -12.50 -6.41 -31.92
N ASN A 512 -12.85 -7.23 -32.91
CA ASN A 512 -13.01 -6.78 -34.31
C ASN A 512 -14.08 -5.69 -34.47
N ALA A 513 -15.19 -5.77 -33.73
CA ALA A 513 -16.24 -4.75 -33.78
C ALA A 513 -15.77 -3.45 -33.10
N GLY A 514 -15.03 -3.56 -32.00
CA GLY A 514 -14.41 -2.41 -31.33
C GLY A 514 -13.36 -1.71 -32.19
N ILE A 515 -12.46 -2.46 -32.82
CA ILE A 515 -11.44 -1.95 -33.75
C ILE A 515 -12.12 -1.27 -34.94
N LYS A 516 -13.12 -1.90 -35.55
CA LYS A 516 -13.89 -1.29 -36.65
C LYS A 516 -14.53 0.03 -36.24
N LYS A 517 -15.22 0.08 -35.10
CA LYS A 517 -15.82 1.32 -34.56
C LYS A 517 -14.76 2.40 -34.35
N GLN A 518 -13.57 2.04 -33.90
CA GLN A 518 -12.46 2.99 -33.72
C GLN A 518 -11.96 3.58 -35.04
N ILE A 519 -11.75 2.75 -36.07
CA ILE A 519 -11.34 3.22 -37.42
C ILE A 519 -12.40 4.16 -38.01
N GLU A 520 -13.69 3.82 -37.87
CA GLU A 520 -14.79 4.66 -38.35
C GLU A 520 -14.83 6.03 -37.67
N LEU A 521 -14.51 6.12 -36.38
CA LEU A 521 -14.51 7.37 -35.60
C LEU A 521 -13.26 8.24 -35.83
N GLN A 522 -12.11 7.65 -36.17
CA GLN A 522 -10.82 8.36 -36.28
C GLN A 522 -10.39 8.67 -37.71
N GLY A 523 -11.20 8.28 -38.70
CA GLY A 523 -10.86 8.40 -40.12
C GLY A 523 -10.13 7.16 -40.63
N LYS A 524 -10.35 6.84 -41.91
CA LYS A 524 -10.00 5.57 -42.60
C LYS A 524 -8.49 5.25 -42.73
N ASP A 525 -7.63 5.74 -41.85
CA ASP A 525 -6.30 5.15 -41.67
C ASP A 525 -6.48 3.79 -40.92
N THR A 526 -5.70 2.78 -41.27
CA THR A 526 -5.81 1.41 -40.74
C THR A 526 -4.57 1.00 -39.96
N SER A 527 -3.67 1.95 -39.67
CA SER A 527 -2.43 1.71 -38.94
C SER A 527 -2.67 1.13 -37.53
N THR A 528 -1.73 0.31 -37.04
CA THR A 528 -1.74 -0.26 -35.69
C THR A 528 -1.87 0.79 -34.58
N SER A 529 -1.37 2.00 -34.85
CA SER A 529 -1.45 3.18 -33.98
C SER A 529 -2.89 3.54 -33.63
N GLN A 530 -3.84 3.35 -34.54
CA GLN A 530 -5.26 3.62 -34.25
C GLN A 530 -5.83 2.69 -33.19
N ARG A 531 -5.38 1.42 -33.11
CA ARG A 531 -5.83 0.47 -32.06
C ARG A 531 -5.59 1.00 -30.66
N LYS A 532 -4.59 1.87 -30.49
CA LYS A 532 -4.12 2.42 -29.21
C LYS A 532 -4.72 3.79 -28.87
N ALA A 533 -5.52 4.36 -29.77
CA ALA A 533 -5.99 5.72 -29.64
C ALA A 533 -7.11 5.88 -28.60
N PHE A 534 -8.02 4.91 -28.44
CA PHE A 534 -8.99 4.91 -27.34
C PHE A 534 -8.29 4.96 -25.98
N THR A 535 -7.27 4.12 -25.76
CA THR A 535 -6.49 4.10 -24.52
C THR A 535 -5.76 5.42 -24.27
N SER A 536 -5.21 6.04 -25.32
CA SER A 536 -4.58 7.36 -25.21
C SER A 536 -5.59 8.43 -24.80
N LEU A 537 -6.81 8.41 -25.35
CA LEU A 537 -7.88 9.32 -24.99
C LEU A 537 -8.39 9.11 -23.55
N VAL A 538 -8.50 7.86 -23.11
CA VAL A 538 -8.82 7.51 -21.71
C VAL A 538 -7.76 8.06 -20.77
N ALA A 539 -6.47 7.84 -21.06
CA ALA A 539 -5.38 8.36 -20.25
C ALA A 539 -5.38 9.89 -20.20
N HIS A 540 -5.59 10.56 -21.33
CA HIS A 540 -5.68 12.01 -21.40
C HIS A 540 -6.86 12.55 -20.58
N THR A 541 -8.05 11.96 -20.72
CA THR A 541 -9.27 12.37 -20.00
C THR A 541 -9.14 12.14 -18.49
N LEU A 542 -8.51 11.03 -18.09
CA LEU A 542 -8.25 10.74 -16.69
C LEU A 542 -7.26 11.75 -16.11
N MET A 543 -6.14 12.01 -16.81
CA MET A 543 -5.18 13.03 -16.36
C MET A 543 -5.87 14.37 -16.23
N ASP A 544 -6.68 14.80 -17.19
CA ASP A 544 -7.47 16.03 -17.12
C ASP A 544 -8.40 16.08 -15.91
N THR A 545 -9.03 14.96 -15.56
CA THR A 545 -9.85 14.83 -14.34
C THR A 545 -8.99 15.02 -13.09
N LEU A 546 -7.81 14.39 -13.03
CA LEU A 546 -6.85 14.54 -11.94
C LEU A 546 -6.32 15.98 -11.83
N ARG A 547 -6.18 16.70 -12.95
CA ARG A 547 -5.72 18.09 -12.95
C ARG A 547 -6.66 19.03 -12.21
N HIS A 548 -7.95 18.72 -12.21
CA HIS A 548 -9.01 19.49 -11.56
C HIS A 548 -9.47 18.87 -10.23
N ALA A 549 -8.79 17.82 -9.75
CA ALA A 549 -9.15 17.14 -8.51
C ALA A 549 -8.93 18.05 -7.28
N SER A 550 -9.82 17.93 -6.30
CA SER A 550 -9.68 18.63 -5.03
C SER A 550 -8.46 18.11 -4.24
N VAL A 551 -7.91 18.92 -3.33
CA VAL A 551 -6.84 18.47 -2.43
C VAL A 551 -7.24 17.21 -1.65
N THR A 552 -8.50 17.11 -1.21
CA THR A 552 -9.00 15.93 -0.50
C THR A 552 -8.99 14.68 -1.40
N THR A 553 -9.38 14.83 -2.66
CA THR A 553 -9.31 13.76 -3.67
C THR A 553 -7.86 13.34 -3.91
N LEU A 554 -6.93 14.30 -4.05
CA LEU A 554 -5.51 14.01 -4.24
C LEU A 554 -4.87 13.32 -3.03
N LEU A 555 -5.27 13.67 -1.80
CA LEU A 555 -4.84 12.96 -0.60
C LEU A 555 -5.37 11.52 -0.56
N ALA A 556 -6.63 11.30 -0.98
CA ALA A 556 -7.19 9.95 -1.11
C ALA A 556 -6.45 9.14 -2.18
N LEU A 557 -6.12 9.74 -3.32
CA LEU A 557 -5.31 9.13 -4.37
C LEU A 557 -3.88 8.82 -3.91
N GLY A 558 -3.26 9.70 -3.12
CA GLY A 558 -1.94 9.45 -2.56
C GLY A 558 -1.90 8.17 -1.72
N ARG A 559 -2.96 7.89 -0.95
CA ARG A 559 -3.08 6.61 -0.22
C ARG A 559 -3.22 5.41 -1.15
N GLN A 560 -4.00 5.54 -2.22
CA GLN A 560 -4.11 4.48 -3.24
C GLN A 560 -2.78 4.23 -3.95
N MET A 561 -1.99 5.28 -4.24
CA MET A 561 -0.68 5.15 -4.87
C MET A 561 0.31 4.40 -3.98
N VAL A 562 0.33 4.69 -2.66
CA VAL A 562 1.16 3.93 -1.71
C VAL A 562 0.74 2.47 -1.67
N HIS A 563 -0.57 2.20 -1.62
CA HIS A 563 -1.06 0.82 -1.68
C HIS A 563 -0.66 0.13 -2.99
N ALA A 564 -0.77 0.82 -4.13
CA ALA A 564 -0.38 0.28 -5.44
C ALA A 564 1.14 0.04 -5.56
N LEU A 565 1.99 0.81 -4.87
CA LEU A 565 3.43 0.52 -4.77
C LEU A 565 3.66 -0.80 -4.04
N GLN A 566 2.97 -1.00 -2.90
CA GLN A 566 3.08 -2.22 -2.10
C GLN A 566 2.56 -3.47 -2.83
N THR A 567 1.44 -3.33 -3.55
CA THR A 567 0.94 -4.43 -4.38
C THR A 567 1.77 -4.61 -5.64
N LYS A 568 2.61 -3.64 -6.05
CA LYS A 568 3.35 -3.58 -7.33
C LYS A 568 2.45 -3.32 -8.56
N ASP A 569 1.23 -2.84 -8.35
CA ASP A 569 0.36 -2.35 -9.44
C ASP A 569 0.76 -0.96 -9.93
N LEU A 570 1.56 -0.24 -9.12
CA LEU A 570 2.37 0.91 -9.50
C LEU A 570 3.83 0.55 -9.20
N GLN A 571 4.73 0.74 -10.17
CA GLN A 571 6.15 0.48 -10.02
C GLN A 571 6.92 1.71 -10.47
N VAL A 572 7.78 2.25 -9.61
CA VAL A 572 8.51 3.49 -9.86
C VAL A 572 10.00 3.25 -9.63
N TYR A 573 10.81 3.70 -10.57
CA TYR A 573 12.27 3.65 -10.48
C TYR A 573 12.84 5.03 -10.74
N PHE A 574 13.82 5.45 -9.93
CA PHE A 574 14.52 6.71 -10.11
C PHE A 574 15.96 6.50 -10.56
N ALA A 575 16.38 7.19 -11.62
CA ALA A 575 17.79 7.22 -12.01
C ALA A 575 18.68 7.91 -10.95
N ASN A 576 18.07 8.66 -10.03
CA ASN A 576 18.74 9.19 -8.84
C ASN A 576 18.87 8.08 -7.78
N SER A 577 20.11 7.63 -7.56
CA SER A 577 20.43 6.53 -6.64
C SER A 577 20.04 6.80 -5.18
N GLN A 578 20.02 8.05 -4.73
CA GLN A 578 19.59 8.38 -3.37
C GLN A 578 18.08 8.19 -3.20
N LEU A 579 17.29 8.50 -4.23
CA LEU A 579 15.84 8.31 -4.21
C LEU A 579 15.48 6.84 -4.41
N GLU A 580 16.19 6.15 -5.30
CA GLU A 580 16.02 4.71 -5.48
C GLU A 580 16.30 3.96 -4.16
N ALA A 581 17.36 4.32 -3.45
CA ALA A 581 17.66 3.76 -2.14
C ALA A 581 16.54 4.01 -1.10
N LEU A 582 15.77 5.09 -1.23
CA LEU A 582 14.60 5.33 -0.38
C LEU A 582 13.47 4.37 -0.72
N LEU A 583 13.16 4.15 -2.00
CA LEU A 583 12.15 3.16 -2.41
C LEU A 583 12.52 1.76 -1.91
N VAL A 584 13.80 1.37 -2.04
CA VAL A 584 14.32 0.10 -1.53
C VAL A 584 14.17 0.01 -0.01
N LYS A 585 14.52 1.07 0.72
CA LYS A 585 14.43 1.12 2.19
C LYS A 585 13.00 0.90 2.70
N TYR A 586 12.00 1.39 1.97
CA TYR A 586 10.58 1.25 2.34
C TYR A 586 9.89 0.05 1.68
N ASN A 587 10.63 -0.78 0.92
CA ASN A 587 10.10 -1.92 0.18
C ASN A 587 9.08 -1.53 -0.92
N ASP A 588 9.22 -0.33 -1.48
CA ASP A 588 8.34 0.23 -2.53
C ASP A 588 8.99 0.16 -3.94
N ALA A 589 10.21 -0.35 -4.05
CA ALA A 589 10.94 -0.46 -5.32
C ALA A 589 10.47 -1.61 -6.23
N ALA A 590 9.46 -2.38 -5.81
CA ALA A 590 8.98 -3.61 -6.49
C ALA A 590 10.11 -4.60 -6.84
N GLN A 591 11.22 -4.55 -6.08
CA GLN A 591 12.35 -5.44 -6.24
C GLN A 591 12.01 -6.85 -5.72
N ILE A 592 12.73 -7.84 -6.23
CA ILE A 592 12.70 -9.17 -5.63
C ILE A 592 13.38 -9.12 -4.26
N ASN A 593 12.82 -9.83 -3.27
CA ASN A 593 13.41 -9.90 -1.96
C ASN A 593 14.59 -10.89 -1.98
N THR A 594 15.77 -10.39 -1.60
CA THR A 594 17.03 -11.14 -1.55
C THR A 594 17.52 -11.35 -0.11
N SER A 595 16.66 -11.10 0.89
CA SER A 595 16.97 -11.32 2.30
C SER A 595 17.28 -12.79 2.56
N MET A 596 18.29 -13.02 3.41
CA MET A 596 18.66 -14.34 3.91
C MET A 596 18.09 -14.61 5.32
N ALA A 597 17.29 -13.67 5.85
CA ALA A 597 16.74 -13.76 7.19
C ALA A 597 15.53 -14.71 7.30
N HIS A 598 14.92 -15.05 6.16
CA HIS A 598 13.72 -15.88 6.04
C HIS A 598 13.80 -16.72 4.76
N ASP A 599 12.95 -17.75 4.67
CA ASP A 599 12.74 -18.46 3.41
C ASP A 599 12.00 -17.52 2.44
N GLY A 600 12.06 -17.79 1.14
CA GLY A 600 11.42 -16.94 0.16
C GLY A 600 10.96 -17.70 -1.06
N LEU A 601 9.73 -17.46 -1.48
CA LEU A 601 9.15 -18.00 -2.70
C LEU A 601 8.64 -16.85 -3.57
N TYR A 602 9.08 -16.81 -4.83
CA TYR A 602 8.50 -15.91 -5.82
C TYR A 602 8.33 -16.65 -7.15
N VAL A 603 7.08 -16.83 -7.57
CA VAL A 603 6.71 -17.46 -8.84
C VAL A 603 6.41 -16.37 -9.85
N VAL A 604 7.12 -16.38 -10.97
CA VAL A 604 7.00 -15.37 -12.02
C VAL A 604 6.68 -16.05 -13.34
N GLN A 605 5.55 -15.67 -13.93
CA GLN A 605 5.07 -16.12 -15.23
C GLN A 605 5.41 -15.09 -16.31
N THR A 606 5.80 -15.57 -17.49
CA THR A 606 6.04 -14.72 -18.67
C THR A 606 5.40 -15.38 -19.87
N ASN A 607 4.28 -14.82 -20.33
CA ASN A 607 3.54 -15.35 -21.46
C ASN A 607 4.28 -15.05 -22.76
N VAL A 608 4.83 -16.08 -23.41
CA VAL A 608 5.57 -16.00 -24.67
C VAL A 608 4.76 -16.53 -25.86
N SER A 609 3.45 -16.72 -25.72
CA SER A 609 2.58 -17.19 -26.82
C SER A 609 2.20 -16.13 -27.84
N ALA A 610 2.62 -14.86 -27.63
CA ALA A 610 2.12 -13.71 -28.40
C ALA A 610 0.58 -13.65 -28.44
N SER A 611 -0.06 -14.01 -27.32
CA SER A 611 -1.51 -13.98 -27.15
C SER A 611 -1.93 -13.22 -25.90
N LYS A 612 -3.19 -12.80 -25.88
CA LYS A 612 -3.89 -12.20 -24.75
C LYS A 612 -4.55 -13.24 -23.84
N ALA A 613 -4.04 -14.49 -23.84
CA ALA A 613 -4.64 -15.60 -23.10
C ALA A 613 -4.45 -15.52 -21.58
N SER A 614 -3.44 -14.80 -21.06
CA SER A 614 -3.15 -14.76 -19.62
C SER A 614 -4.33 -14.27 -18.78
N GLN A 615 -5.24 -13.47 -19.34
CA GLN A 615 -6.44 -13.02 -18.63
C GLN A 615 -7.41 -14.15 -18.27
N TYR A 616 -7.29 -15.29 -18.96
CA TYR A 616 -8.11 -16.48 -18.79
C TYR A 616 -7.34 -17.66 -18.16
N VAL A 617 -6.10 -17.40 -17.71
CA VAL A 617 -5.28 -18.39 -17.02
C VAL A 617 -5.36 -18.13 -15.53
N ARG A 618 -5.87 -19.11 -14.78
CA ARG A 618 -5.89 -19.08 -13.32
C ARG A 618 -4.67 -19.82 -12.78
N THR A 619 -3.96 -19.17 -11.86
CA THR A 619 -2.75 -19.72 -11.22
C THR A 619 -3.08 -20.15 -9.79
N VAL A 620 -2.92 -21.45 -9.51
CA VAL A 620 -3.09 -22.03 -8.18
C VAL A 620 -1.74 -22.59 -7.72
N LEU A 621 -1.27 -22.11 -6.57
CA LEU A 621 -0.03 -22.51 -5.93
C LEU A 621 -0.38 -23.37 -4.72
N HIS A 622 0.04 -24.62 -4.73
CA HIS A 622 -0.07 -25.51 -3.58
C HIS A 622 1.32 -25.90 -3.12
N ASP A 623 1.74 -25.48 -1.93
CA ASP A 623 3.07 -25.77 -1.39
C ASP A 623 2.97 -26.45 -0.03
N THR A 624 3.66 -27.58 0.11
CA THR A 624 3.84 -28.27 1.39
C THR A 624 5.30 -28.15 1.80
N VAL A 625 5.53 -27.43 2.89
CA VAL A 625 6.83 -27.23 3.51
C VAL A 625 6.97 -28.15 4.71
N THR A 626 7.99 -29.02 4.70
CA THR A 626 8.32 -29.89 5.84
C THR A 626 9.67 -29.49 6.41
N LEU A 627 9.68 -29.11 7.68
CA LEU A 627 10.91 -28.77 8.39
C LEU A 627 11.61 -30.03 8.90
N ASN A 628 12.94 -30.02 8.89
CA ASN A 628 13.77 -31.06 9.53
C ASN A 628 14.32 -30.59 10.89
N SER A 629 14.95 -31.50 11.64
CA SER A 629 15.40 -31.25 13.02
C SER A 629 16.47 -30.15 13.12
N ASN A 630 17.20 -29.91 12.03
CA ASN A 630 18.23 -28.88 11.93
C ASN A 630 17.66 -27.52 11.51
N GLY A 631 16.35 -27.40 11.25
CA GLY A 631 15.70 -26.17 10.80
C GLY A 631 15.75 -25.93 9.29
N GLY A 632 16.15 -26.93 8.49
CA GLY A 632 16.08 -26.87 7.03
C GLY A 632 14.68 -27.24 6.54
N ALA A 633 14.25 -26.65 5.43
CA ALA A 633 12.90 -26.81 4.89
C ALA A 633 12.92 -27.59 3.57
N THR A 634 12.02 -28.56 3.41
CA THR A 634 11.78 -29.23 2.14
C THR A 634 10.44 -28.78 1.60
N HIS A 635 10.42 -28.18 0.43
CA HIS A 635 9.21 -27.78 -0.27
C HIS A 635 8.78 -28.88 -1.24
N VAL A 636 7.48 -29.06 -1.37
CA VAL A 636 6.84 -29.82 -2.43
C VAL A 636 5.72 -28.94 -2.97
N MET A 637 6.02 -28.29 -4.09
CA MET A 637 5.16 -27.29 -4.70
C MET A 637 4.51 -27.81 -5.97
N GLN A 638 3.22 -27.57 -6.11
CA GLN A 638 2.45 -27.73 -7.32
C GLN A 638 1.99 -26.37 -7.81
N ILE A 639 2.29 -26.05 -9.06
CA ILE A 639 1.81 -24.84 -9.77
C ILE A 639 0.82 -25.34 -10.82
N ARG A 640 -0.45 -25.08 -10.59
CA ARG A 640 -1.53 -25.46 -11.51
C ARG A 640 -1.95 -24.23 -12.31
N LEU A 641 -1.79 -24.33 -13.62
CA LEU A 641 -2.12 -23.30 -14.60
C LEU A 641 -3.36 -23.76 -15.37
N GLU A 642 -4.51 -23.19 -15.01
CA GLU A 642 -5.81 -23.53 -15.58
C GLU A 642 -6.15 -22.55 -16.70
N TYR A 643 -5.98 -22.95 -17.95
CA TYR A 643 -6.34 -22.12 -19.09
C TYR A 643 -7.74 -22.48 -19.59
N ASN A 644 -8.72 -21.63 -19.30
CA ASN A 644 -10.12 -21.80 -19.73
C ASN A 644 -10.50 -20.66 -20.66
N GLU A 645 -10.76 -20.93 -21.95
CA GLU A 645 -11.15 -19.89 -22.89
C GLU A 645 -12.60 -19.44 -22.62
N LEU A 646 -12.76 -18.44 -21.74
CA LEU A 646 -14.07 -17.90 -21.35
C LEU A 646 -14.59 -16.82 -22.33
N GLY A 647 -13.78 -16.45 -23.31
CA GLY A 647 -14.09 -15.44 -24.33
C GLY A 647 -12.99 -15.39 -25.39
N PHE A 648 -13.14 -14.48 -26.37
CA PHE A 648 -12.19 -14.34 -27.47
C PHE A 648 -10.75 -14.10 -26.96
N VAL A 649 -9.80 -14.87 -27.50
CA VAL A 649 -8.36 -14.71 -27.25
C VAL A 649 -7.71 -14.11 -28.50
N TYR A 650 -7.17 -12.90 -28.37
CA TYR A 650 -6.34 -12.33 -29.43
C TYR A 650 -4.97 -13.04 -29.45
N GLY A 651 -4.54 -13.52 -30.61
CA GLY A 651 -3.27 -14.21 -30.80
C GLY A 651 -3.44 -15.72 -30.94
N TYR A 652 -2.44 -16.49 -30.54
CA TYR A 652 -2.40 -17.94 -30.74
C TYR A 652 -3.09 -18.72 -29.62
N ASP A 653 -3.74 -19.83 -30.00
CA ASP A 653 -4.58 -20.65 -29.11
C ASP A 653 -3.82 -21.37 -28.00
N THR A 654 -2.52 -21.64 -28.17
CA THR A 654 -1.73 -22.36 -27.16
C THR A 654 -1.05 -21.37 -26.23
N TYR A 655 -1.38 -21.44 -24.95
CA TYR A 655 -0.72 -20.67 -23.92
C TYR A 655 0.67 -21.25 -23.64
N ARG A 656 1.70 -20.47 -23.96
CA ARG A 656 3.11 -20.79 -23.72
C ARG A 656 3.64 -19.80 -22.70
N ASP A 657 4.01 -20.30 -21.54
CA ASP A 657 4.50 -19.48 -20.43
C ASP A 657 5.91 -19.91 -20.04
N TYR A 658 6.80 -18.96 -19.79
CA TYR A 658 8.09 -19.24 -19.16
C TYR A 658 7.99 -18.98 -17.66
N VAL A 659 7.81 -20.07 -16.90
CA VAL A 659 7.63 -20.01 -15.45
C VAL A 659 9.00 -20.04 -14.78
N ARG A 660 9.24 -19.09 -13.87
CA ARG A 660 10.44 -19.01 -13.03
C ARG A 660 10.04 -19.07 -11.56
N VAL A 661 10.62 -20.00 -10.82
CA VAL A 661 10.43 -20.15 -9.37
C VAL A 661 11.72 -19.74 -8.66
N TYR A 662 11.71 -18.58 -8.01
CA TYR A 662 12.85 -18.04 -7.28
C TYR A 662 12.79 -18.43 -5.81
N VAL A 663 13.89 -19.00 -5.33
CA VAL A 663 14.06 -19.51 -3.96
C VAL A 663 15.38 -18.99 -3.36
N PRO A 664 15.66 -19.14 -2.05
CA PRO A 664 16.93 -18.69 -1.48
C PRO A 664 18.14 -19.26 -2.23
N PRO A 665 19.26 -18.52 -2.34
CA PRO A 665 20.38 -18.86 -3.23
C PRO A 665 21.10 -20.17 -2.88
N THR A 666 20.95 -20.68 -1.67
CA THR A 666 21.57 -21.94 -1.21
C THR A 666 20.63 -23.14 -1.38
N SER A 667 19.44 -22.94 -1.91
CA SER A 667 18.46 -24.00 -2.14
C SER A 667 18.94 -25.01 -3.16
N LYS A 668 18.56 -26.27 -2.98
CA LYS A 668 18.92 -27.38 -3.87
C LYS A 668 17.68 -28.01 -4.45
N LEU A 669 17.56 -28.02 -5.78
CA LEU A 669 16.53 -28.79 -6.46
C LEU A 669 16.70 -30.28 -6.11
N LEU A 670 15.62 -30.92 -5.67
CA LEU A 670 15.57 -32.35 -5.41
C LEU A 670 15.01 -33.10 -6.62
N TRP A 671 13.87 -32.62 -7.14
CA TRP A 671 13.27 -33.13 -8.37
C TRP A 671 12.25 -32.12 -8.93
N GLY A 672 11.85 -32.30 -10.19
CA GLY A 672 10.73 -31.57 -10.78
C GLY A 672 10.11 -32.31 -11.96
N ASN A 673 8.88 -31.96 -12.31
CA ASN A 673 8.18 -32.42 -13.49
C ASN A 673 7.20 -31.33 -14.00
N GLY A 674 6.70 -31.50 -15.22
CA GLY A 674 5.68 -30.63 -15.81
C GLY A 674 6.19 -29.59 -16.80
N PHE A 675 7.51 -29.39 -16.89
CA PHE A 675 8.12 -28.46 -17.84
C PHE A 675 8.34 -29.14 -19.19
N ASP A 676 8.17 -28.36 -20.25
CA ASP A 676 8.44 -28.77 -21.62
C ASP A 676 9.95 -29.08 -21.82
N THR A 677 10.25 -30.27 -22.34
CA THR A 677 11.62 -30.74 -22.59
C THR A 677 12.16 -30.43 -23.99
N GLY A 678 11.33 -29.91 -24.89
CA GLY A 678 11.63 -29.73 -26.31
C GLY A 678 11.75 -31.04 -27.10
N GLN A 679 11.30 -32.16 -26.52
CA GLN A 679 11.36 -33.49 -27.13
C GLN A 679 9.95 -34.00 -27.43
N PRO A 680 9.58 -34.20 -28.70
CA PRO A 680 8.23 -34.63 -29.07
C PRO A 680 7.78 -35.91 -28.34
N LEU A 681 6.56 -35.88 -27.79
CA LEU A 681 5.91 -37.03 -27.17
C LEU A 681 5.04 -37.78 -28.19
N CYS A 682 4.03 -37.10 -28.73
CA CYS A 682 3.01 -37.64 -29.62
C CYS A 682 2.25 -36.49 -30.31
N GLY A 683 1.43 -36.79 -31.33
CA GLY A 683 0.70 -35.80 -32.12
C GLY A 683 1.50 -35.23 -33.30
N GLY A 684 0.85 -34.42 -34.16
CA GLY A 684 1.45 -33.96 -35.43
C GLY A 684 1.86 -35.14 -36.32
N TYR A 685 3.13 -35.20 -36.72
CA TYR A 685 3.70 -36.30 -37.51
C TYR A 685 4.05 -37.56 -36.69
N TYR A 686 3.88 -37.54 -35.37
CA TYR A 686 4.15 -38.67 -34.47
C TYR A 686 2.91 -39.54 -34.26
N SER A 687 3.04 -40.63 -33.50
CA SER A 687 1.89 -41.45 -33.10
C SER A 687 0.81 -40.61 -32.41
N THR A 688 -0.46 -40.94 -32.62
CA THR A 688 -1.60 -40.21 -32.03
C THR A 688 -1.54 -40.22 -30.51
N CYS A 689 -1.78 -39.06 -29.88
CA CYS A 689 -1.85 -38.99 -28.42
C CYS A 689 -3.17 -39.59 -27.87
N PRO A 690 -3.16 -40.05 -26.60
CA PRO A 690 -4.40 -40.36 -25.89
C PRO A 690 -5.37 -39.17 -25.89
N GLN A 691 -6.66 -39.43 -26.10
CA GLN A 691 -7.69 -38.39 -26.17
C GLN A 691 -7.95 -37.67 -24.84
N GLN A 692 -7.54 -38.28 -23.72
CA GLN A 692 -7.61 -37.74 -22.37
C GLN A 692 -6.32 -38.11 -21.62
N ASN A 693 -5.88 -37.24 -20.70
CA ASN A 693 -4.67 -37.44 -19.90
C ASN A 693 -3.47 -37.84 -20.78
N VAL A 694 -3.10 -36.96 -21.72
CA VAL A 694 -2.00 -37.16 -22.68
C VAL A 694 -0.74 -37.66 -21.97
N TYR A 695 -0.45 -37.11 -20.79
CA TYR A 695 0.59 -37.59 -19.89
C TYR A 695 0.03 -38.56 -18.85
N LYS A 696 0.75 -39.67 -18.62
CA LYS A 696 0.33 -40.75 -17.72
C LYS A 696 0.09 -40.29 -16.28
N GLY A 697 0.84 -39.28 -15.81
CA GLY A 697 0.70 -38.73 -14.46
C GLY A 697 -0.41 -37.70 -14.32
N ARG A 698 -1.20 -37.45 -15.38
CA ARG A 698 -2.27 -36.44 -15.43
C ARG A 698 -1.75 -35.02 -15.21
N GLU A 699 -0.51 -34.75 -15.57
CA GLU A 699 0.07 -33.40 -15.53
C GLU A 699 -0.69 -32.43 -16.44
N LEU A 700 -1.18 -32.91 -17.59
CA LEU A 700 -2.09 -32.17 -18.48
C LEU A 700 -3.47 -32.84 -18.48
N VAL A 701 -4.48 -32.09 -18.05
CA VAL A 701 -5.87 -32.51 -18.04
C VAL A 701 -6.67 -31.60 -18.96
N CYS A 702 -7.29 -32.20 -19.98
CA CYS A 702 -8.12 -31.50 -20.96
C CYS A 702 -9.53 -32.11 -20.99
N PRO A 703 -10.60 -31.31 -20.97
CA PRO A 703 -11.97 -31.77 -21.24
C PRO A 703 -12.07 -32.38 -22.64
N SER A 704 -12.95 -33.37 -22.80
CA SER A 704 -13.18 -34.01 -24.10
C SER A 704 -13.91 -33.08 -25.06
N GLY A 705 -13.46 -33.05 -26.33
CA GLY A 705 -14.12 -32.33 -27.41
C GLY A 705 -13.81 -30.82 -27.48
N LEU A 706 -13.03 -30.27 -26.56
CA LEU A 706 -12.64 -28.85 -26.52
C LEU A 706 -11.14 -28.62 -26.78
N TYR A 707 -10.43 -29.69 -27.15
CA TYR A 707 -8.98 -29.74 -27.27
C TYR A 707 -8.59 -30.74 -28.36
N GLU A 708 -7.51 -30.46 -29.10
CA GLU A 708 -6.88 -31.37 -30.06
C GLU A 708 -5.75 -32.18 -29.41
N PRO A 709 -5.94 -33.49 -29.14
CA PRO A 709 -4.99 -34.27 -28.35
C PRO A 709 -3.62 -34.39 -29.00
N GLY A 710 -2.61 -33.92 -28.25
CA GLY A 710 -1.22 -34.02 -28.68
C GLY A 710 -0.72 -32.91 -29.56
N ALA A 711 -1.51 -31.88 -29.81
CA ALA A 711 -1.11 -30.78 -30.67
C ALA A 711 -1.01 -29.48 -29.86
N ALA A 712 0.07 -28.73 -30.10
CA ALA A 712 0.17 -27.32 -29.80
C ALA A 712 -0.10 -26.54 -31.09
N ALA A 713 -0.92 -25.50 -30.99
CA ALA A 713 -1.15 -24.59 -32.10
C ALA A 713 0.17 -23.95 -32.55
N PRO A 714 0.29 -23.60 -33.86
CA PRO A 714 1.43 -22.86 -34.36
C PRO A 714 1.68 -21.57 -33.56
N SER A 715 2.91 -21.06 -33.60
CA SER A 715 3.35 -19.84 -32.95
C SER A 715 4.27 -19.04 -33.89
N PRO A 716 4.43 -17.70 -33.75
CA PRO A 716 5.32 -16.90 -34.60
C PRO A 716 6.79 -17.31 -34.52
N ILE A 717 7.13 -18.09 -33.50
CA ILE A 717 8.49 -18.52 -33.18
C ILE A 717 8.79 -19.91 -33.77
N ASP A 718 7.78 -20.58 -34.34
CA ASP A 718 7.94 -21.90 -34.93
C ASP A 718 8.56 -21.78 -36.33
N PRO A 719 9.59 -22.58 -36.67
CA PRO A 719 10.31 -22.47 -37.94
C PRO A 719 9.42 -22.57 -39.19
N ASN A 720 8.28 -23.26 -39.09
CA ASN A 720 7.36 -23.49 -40.21
C ASN A 720 6.01 -22.77 -40.06
N GLY A 721 5.80 -22.00 -38.98
CA GLY A 721 4.72 -21.01 -38.74
C GLY A 721 3.24 -21.40 -38.91
N ALA A 722 2.92 -22.53 -39.55
CA ALA A 722 1.59 -22.83 -40.07
C ALA A 722 1.08 -24.23 -39.69
N ASN A 723 1.93 -25.09 -39.11
CA ASN A 723 1.56 -26.46 -38.78
C ASN A 723 1.48 -26.66 -37.27
N TYR A 724 0.44 -27.37 -36.82
CA TYR A 724 0.34 -27.85 -35.45
C TYR A 724 1.59 -28.68 -35.10
N LEU A 725 2.18 -28.38 -33.95
CA LEU A 725 3.35 -29.07 -33.44
C LEU A 725 2.94 -30.18 -32.47
N PRO A 726 3.69 -31.28 -32.39
CA PRO A 726 3.49 -32.26 -31.34
C PRO A 726 3.64 -31.60 -29.97
N LEU A 727 2.86 -32.07 -29.00
CA LEU A 727 3.20 -31.81 -27.60
C LEU A 727 4.48 -32.54 -27.25
N ASP A 728 5.32 -31.86 -26.49
CA ASP A 728 6.59 -32.40 -26.02
C ASP A 728 6.41 -33.20 -24.73
N LYS A 729 7.41 -34.04 -24.44
CA LYS A 729 7.54 -34.75 -23.18
C LYS A 729 7.71 -33.74 -22.05
N LEU A 730 7.21 -34.10 -20.88
CA LEU A 730 7.40 -33.32 -19.66
C LEU A 730 8.60 -33.83 -18.87
N GLY A 731 9.27 -32.91 -18.18
CA GLY A 731 10.39 -33.18 -17.29
C GLY A 731 10.56 -32.09 -16.25
N GLY A 732 11.69 -32.13 -15.55
CA GLY A 732 12.05 -31.09 -14.59
C GLY A 732 12.41 -29.75 -15.26
N PRO A 733 12.70 -28.72 -14.45
CA PRO A 733 13.18 -27.43 -14.92
C PRO A 733 14.27 -27.57 -15.98
N THR A 734 14.12 -26.87 -17.10
CA THR A 734 15.10 -26.84 -18.19
C THR A 734 16.18 -25.77 -17.98
N ASN A 735 15.97 -24.84 -17.05
CA ASN A 735 16.94 -23.83 -16.66
C ASN A 735 17.00 -23.68 -15.13
N THR A 736 18.20 -23.86 -14.57
CA THR A 736 18.47 -23.64 -13.14
C THR A 736 19.49 -22.52 -12.89
N SER A 737 19.91 -21.82 -13.95
CA SER A 737 20.80 -20.66 -13.85
C SER A 737 19.94 -19.42 -13.60
N SER A 738 19.99 -18.88 -12.38
CA SER A 738 19.23 -17.68 -12.03
C SER A 738 19.61 -16.48 -12.91
N ASP A 739 18.61 -15.78 -13.42
CA ASP A 739 18.74 -14.48 -14.09
C ASP A 739 18.75 -13.31 -13.08
N THR A 740 18.59 -13.62 -11.80
CA THR A 740 18.48 -12.65 -10.71
C THR A 740 19.58 -12.91 -9.66
N PRO A 741 20.48 -11.94 -9.40
CA PRO A 741 21.52 -12.08 -8.39
C PRO A 741 20.95 -12.38 -6.99
N GLY A 742 21.66 -13.22 -6.21
CA GLY A 742 21.27 -13.51 -4.82
C GLY A 742 20.07 -14.45 -4.67
N ARG A 743 19.59 -15.08 -5.75
CA ARG A 743 18.52 -16.08 -5.73
C ARG A 743 18.93 -17.32 -6.52
N ALA A 744 18.40 -18.47 -6.11
CA ALA A 744 18.36 -19.65 -6.96
C ALA A 744 17.05 -19.65 -7.73
N MET A 745 17.05 -20.27 -8.91
CA MET A 745 15.90 -20.27 -9.80
C MET A 745 15.69 -21.66 -10.39
N PHE A 746 14.43 -22.08 -10.49
CA PHE A 746 14.01 -23.25 -11.25
C PHE A 746 13.01 -22.79 -12.31
N ALA A 747 13.34 -22.97 -13.59
CA ALA A 747 12.55 -22.42 -14.67
C ALA A 747 12.45 -23.34 -15.89
N GLY A 748 11.44 -23.07 -16.72
CA GLY A 748 11.21 -23.74 -18.00
C GLY A 748 9.90 -23.32 -18.62
N TYR A 749 9.61 -23.82 -19.82
CA TYR A 749 8.33 -23.56 -20.48
C TYR A 749 7.22 -24.46 -19.93
N ALA A 750 6.03 -23.87 -19.83
CA ALA A 750 4.75 -24.52 -19.66
C ALA A 750 3.94 -24.31 -20.94
N VAL A 751 3.57 -25.40 -21.62
CA VAL A 751 2.80 -25.36 -22.88
C VAL A 751 1.43 -25.95 -22.63
N ILE A 752 0.40 -25.11 -22.74
CA ILE A 752 -0.96 -25.39 -22.31
C ILE A 752 -1.90 -25.10 -23.48
N PRO A 753 -2.41 -26.13 -24.15
CA PRO A 753 -3.47 -25.95 -25.13
C PRO A 753 -4.72 -25.33 -24.49
N LYS A 754 -5.56 -24.70 -25.31
CA LYS A 754 -6.81 -24.11 -24.84
C LYS A 754 -7.70 -25.11 -24.10
N ASN A 755 -8.38 -24.61 -23.06
CA ASN A 755 -9.27 -25.38 -22.19
C ASN A 755 -8.59 -26.50 -21.41
N CYS A 756 -7.26 -26.53 -21.34
CA CYS A 756 -6.52 -27.52 -20.56
C CYS A 756 -5.96 -26.92 -19.28
N THR A 757 -5.66 -27.80 -18.33
CA THR A 757 -4.89 -27.47 -17.12
C THR A 757 -3.58 -28.22 -17.11
N LEU A 758 -2.47 -27.49 -16.92
CA LEU A 758 -1.15 -28.07 -16.70
C LEU A 758 -0.76 -27.93 -15.22
N THR A 759 -0.11 -28.96 -14.67
CA THR A 759 0.46 -28.94 -13.31
C THR A 759 1.97 -29.11 -13.37
N LEU A 760 2.71 -28.08 -12.95
CA LEU A 760 4.14 -28.16 -12.69
C LEU A 760 4.35 -28.64 -11.26
N THR A 761 5.26 -29.57 -11.03
CA THR A 761 5.60 -30.01 -9.67
C THR A 761 7.09 -29.87 -9.43
N LEU A 762 7.47 -29.29 -8.29
CA LEU A 762 8.83 -29.02 -7.90
C LEU A 762 9.05 -29.45 -6.46
N SER A 763 10.23 -29.96 -6.17
CA SER A 763 10.69 -30.13 -4.79
C SER A 763 12.12 -29.65 -4.65
N TRP A 764 12.37 -28.86 -3.63
CA TRP A 764 13.69 -28.36 -3.29
C TRP A 764 13.90 -28.36 -1.79
N TYR A 765 15.16 -28.34 -1.40
CA TYR A 765 15.59 -28.22 -0.02
C TYR A 765 16.24 -26.85 0.21
N VAL A 766 15.79 -26.15 1.25
CA VAL A 766 16.38 -24.92 1.77
C VAL A 766 17.18 -25.28 3.03
N PRO A 767 18.51 -25.07 3.04
CA PRO A 767 19.33 -25.28 4.23
C PRO A 767 18.87 -24.43 5.43
N PRO A 768 19.20 -24.81 6.68
CA PRO A 768 18.87 -24.01 7.85
C PRO A 768 19.45 -22.60 7.75
N MET A 769 18.60 -21.58 7.97
CA MET A 769 19.00 -20.16 7.87
C MET A 769 19.36 -19.53 9.22
N GLY A 770 19.40 -20.31 10.31
CA GLY A 770 19.83 -19.84 11.64
C GLY A 770 18.80 -18.99 12.40
N HIS A 771 17.63 -18.72 11.82
CA HIS A 771 16.56 -17.94 12.43
C HIS A 771 15.41 -18.85 12.87
N VAL A 772 14.97 -18.70 14.13
CA VAL A 772 13.81 -19.38 14.71
C VAL A 772 12.87 -18.29 15.24
N PRO A 773 11.55 -18.38 14.99
CA PRO A 773 10.86 -19.41 14.21
C PRO A 773 11.10 -19.35 12.69
N TYR A 774 10.79 -20.44 12.00
CA TYR A 774 10.75 -20.48 10.54
C TYR A 774 9.73 -19.46 10.01
N ASP A 775 10.15 -18.69 9.01
CA ASP A 775 9.34 -17.71 8.31
C ASP A 775 9.54 -17.89 6.80
N LEU A 776 8.43 -17.88 6.05
CA LEU A 776 8.41 -17.96 4.60
C LEU A 776 7.75 -16.70 4.03
N LEU A 777 8.52 -15.90 3.29
CA LEU A 777 7.99 -14.80 2.49
C LEU A 777 7.53 -15.31 1.13
N VAL A 778 6.24 -15.17 0.81
CA VAL A 778 5.73 -15.40 -0.55
C VAL A 778 5.46 -14.06 -1.22
N GLN A 779 6.18 -13.77 -2.30
CA GLN A 779 5.99 -12.55 -3.07
C GLN A 779 4.95 -12.72 -4.17
N ARG A 780 4.16 -11.67 -4.40
CA ARG A 780 3.17 -11.57 -5.48
C ARG A 780 3.80 -11.01 -6.75
N GLN A 781 3.47 -11.61 -7.89
CA GLN A 781 3.71 -11.01 -9.20
C GLN A 781 2.62 -9.98 -9.51
N ALA A 782 3.02 -8.77 -9.88
CA ALA A 782 2.09 -7.72 -10.29
C ALA A 782 1.12 -8.19 -11.39
N GLY A 783 -0.07 -7.61 -11.45
CA GLY A 783 -1.06 -7.97 -12.49
C GLY A 783 -1.70 -9.35 -12.31
N THR A 784 -1.37 -10.09 -11.25
CA THR A 784 -1.91 -11.42 -10.96
C THR A 784 -2.48 -11.53 -9.54
N PHE A 785 -3.41 -12.46 -9.34
CA PHE A 785 -3.96 -12.80 -8.03
C PHE A 785 -3.90 -14.32 -7.85
N PRO A 786 -2.71 -14.90 -7.63
CA PRO A 786 -2.57 -16.34 -7.52
C PRO A 786 -3.26 -16.81 -6.24
N GLU A 787 -3.88 -17.97 -6.31
CA GLU A 787 -4.41 -18.66 -5.15
C GLU A 787 -3.29 -19.43 -4.47
N LEU A 788 -3.16 -19.30 -3.15
CA LEU A 788 -2.12 -19.93 -2.36
C LEU A 788 -2.76 -20.87 -1.34
N ASN A 789 -2.46 -22.15 -1.50
CA ASN A 789 -2.67 -23.19 -0.51
C ASN A 789 -1.31 -23.60 0.05
N LEU A 790 -1.01 -23.19 1.28
CA LEU A 790 0.28 -23.38 1.92
C LEU A 790 0.12 -24.20 3.20
N THR A 791 0.89 -25.28 3.31
CA THR A 791 1.00 -26.08 4.52
C THR A 791 2.44 -26.09 5.01
N ILE A 792 2.71 -25.62 6.23
CA ILE A 792 4.03 -25.68 6.88
C ILE A 792 3.95 -26.64 8.07
N LEU A 793 4.65 -27.76 7.97
CA LEU A 793 4.69 -28.81 8.97
C LEU A 793 5.99 -28.74 9.80
N PRO A 794 5.89 -28.64 11.14
CA PRO A 794 7.06 -28.82 12.01
C PRO A 794 7.51 -30.28 12.01
N THR A 795 8.72 -30.55 12.51
CA THR A 795 9.24 -31.91 12.60
C THR A 795 8.39 -32.81 13.51
N PRO A 796 8.24 -34.11 13.17
CA PRO A 796 7.58 -35.10 14.02
C PRO A 796 8.19 -35.24 15.42
N GLU A 797 9.52 -35.14 15.55
CA GLU A 797 10.25 -35.18 16.84
C GLU A 797 9.92 -33.99 17.73
N ASN A 798 9.46 -32.89 17.16
CA ASN A 798 9.15 -31.65 17.87
C ASN A 798 7.65 -31.46 18.17
N CYS A 799 6.76 -32.34 17.67
CA CYS A 799 5.33 -32.24 17.98
C CYS A 799 5.04 -32.41 19.48
N GLY A 800 5.89 -33.15 20.21
CA GLY A 800 5.81 -33.29 21.68
C GLY A 800 6.50 -32.15 22.46
N ASP A 801 7.60 -31.61 21.92
CA ASP A 801 8.51 -30.72 22.66
C ASP A 801 8.38 -29.22 22.29
N LEU A 802 8.05 -28.87 21.03
CA LEU A 802 7.95 -27.46 20.59
C LEU A 802 6.58 -26.82 20.88
N LYS A 803 5.53 -27.62 21.12
CA LYS A 803 4.13 -27.14 21.24
C LYS A 803 3.67 -26.27 20.05
N THR A 804 4.34 -26.30 18.90
CA THR A 804 3.99 -25.48 17.73
C THR A 804 2.90 -26.20 16.92
N GLN A 805 1.78 -25.52 16.65
CA GLN A 805 0.81 -25.99 15.65
C GLN A 805 1.39 -25.66 14.27
N GLY A 806 1.42 -26.62 13.35
CA GLY A 806 1.75 -26.33 11.95
C GLY A 806 0.82 -25.25 11.38
N LEU A 807 1.20 -24.66 10.25
CA LEU A 807 0.43 -23.61 9.60
C LEU A 807 -0.27 -24.16 8.36
N TYR A 808 -1.57 -23.88 8.22
CA TYR A 808 -2.31 -24.05 6.98
C TYR A 808 -2.89 -22.70 6.57
N VAL A 809 -2.69 -22.31 5.33
CA VAL A 809 -3.23 -21.08 4.73
C VAL A 809 -3.86 -21.43 3.41
N ASP A 810 -5.06 -20.89 3.19
CA ASP A 810 -5.76 -20.94 1.92
C ASP A 810 -6.32 -19.54 1.63
N ARG A 811 -5.72 -18.83 0.68
CA ARG A 811 -6.10 -17.44 0.35
C ARG A 811 -5.65 -17.04 -1.05
N VAL A 812 -6.27 -15.98 -1.57
CA VAL A 812 -5.72 -15.23 -2.70
C VAL A 812 -4.58 -14.34 -2.22
N LEU A 813 -3.45 -14.35 -2.93
CA LEU A 813 -2.29 -13.52 -2.64
C LEU A 813 -2.46 -12.13 -3.29
N GLY A 814 -2.88 -11.14 -2.49
CA GLY A 814 -3.06 -9.75 -2.93
C GLY A 814 -1.82 -8.87 -2.77
N GLU A 815 -0.87 -9.28 -1.92
CA GLU A 815 0.36 -8.57 -1.60
C GLU A 815 1.45 -9.56 -1.16
N ASP A 816 2.71 -9.10 -1.12
CA ASP A 816 3.81 -9.89 -0.54
C ASP A 816 3.48 -10.22 0.93
N THR A 817 3.51 -11.50 1.30
CA THR A 817 3.02 -11.98 2.61
C THR A 817 4.03 -12.91 3.27
N SER A 818 4.38 -12.64 4.54
CA SER A 818 5.19 -13.54 5.38
C SER A 818 4.32 -14.51 6.17
N PHE A 819 4.81 -15.75 6.30
CA PHE A 819 4.16 -16.85 6.99
C PHE A 819 5.11 -17.45 8.03
N ALA A 820 5.04 -16.93 9.26
CA ALA A 820 5.87 -17.37 10.37
C ALA A 820 5.17 -18.41 11.26
N LEU A 821 5.89 -19.47 11.66
CA LEU A 821 5.42 -20.40 12.68
C LEU A 821 5.49 -19.75 14.06
N SER A 822 4.39 -19.75 14.84
CA SER A 822 4.40 -19.18 16.19
C SER A 822 5.05 -20.12 17.21
N VAL A 823 6.05 -19.67 17.97
CA VAL A 823 6.60 -20.43 19.10
C VAL A 823 5.70 -20.22 20.33
N THR A 824 5.14 -21.30 20.87
CA THR A 824 4.32 -21.20 22.10
C THR A 824 5.23 -21.06 23.31
N THR A 825 5.54 -19.84 23.73
CA THR A 825 6.20 -19.60 25.02
C THR A 825 5.21 -19.90 26.15
N HIS A 826 5.33 -21.05 26.81
CA HIS A 826 4.73 -21.22 28.13
C HIS A 826 5.49 -20.30 29.10
N ALA A 827 4.97 -19.10 29.34
CA ALA A 827 5.32 -18.34 30.52
C ALA A 827 4.92 -19.19 31.74
N GLY A 828 5.91 -19.86 32.34
CA GLY A 828 5.72 -20.60 33.57
C GLY A 828 5.19 -19.67 34.65
N LYS A 829 3.93 -19.86 35.05
CA LYS A 829 3.50 -19.54 36.40
C LYS A 829 4.20 -20.55 37.31
N THR A 830 5.41 -20.22 37.76
CA THR A 830 6.01 -20.81 38.96
C THR A 830 5.65 -19.98 40.17
#